data_AF-A0A6B0SF13-F1
#
_entry.id   AF-A0A6B0SF13-F1
#
_cell.length_a   1.000
_cell.length_b   1.000
_cell.length_c   1.000
_cell.angle_alpha   90.00
_cell.angle_beta   90.00
_cell.angle_gamma   90.00
#
_symmetry.space_group_name_H-M   'P 1'
#
loop_
_entity.id
_entity.type
_entity.pdbx_description
1 polymer ?
#
loop_
_entity_poly.entity_id
_entity_poly.type
_entity_poly.pdbx_seq_one_letter_code
_entity_poly.pdbx_strand_id
1 'polypeptide(L)'
;MVVSVFDATTPSGHSHSRRSYLKTTGAALAGLTFAGTVSAETSQYDTVVDIVDAGADPTGEEPIDDVLAEYNVDDTRIEFPDGRYKLNKLGLYKRRNFAMVGTGDATLVPGPDYDRDLWIGGGFVRDLRFEGFVLDHSAENTDPQVAFGGFDNVVVRDITKRGYHDGETTAFGFSAWDENGHILVENLRMADGSIPQDPVGIYVNTTGTVTFRDCHVEGFGNNGLYASSSDGPVQVEGGVYKNNDIAQIRLGSPGSYVKNAKVVVDDDHMDHDNSRGIRVADGHGPVDIEGCEIVMESGQGGGGVVGAMSGGNFNLSNSRIYVSEQYTSVGSNGTRGAGAILVDEPTEITDPGTNTIQNVAITGEAKYRSAICLRRDNNVIKDVCIHQTGDYRDGVVAERDASSNRAENVNINVPGTEIVDDDGDISVSGLTLDDACAFPSGVTGMETTSTDTNSLADAPWPSGSSRLTYATMGHDDTVTADVFMGFEDSEDEEAALLAMPHLLQEFVEAGELNVRFRPYGLESERGEFLAGLLQGVWDHEWSEFWDFFSWAYENHHAYDLDSYESGSDFLTAFGIRNYGKITVRALENYYADTRADTADVAAEHGIPEGIPCILLDGDMTWVDRDDPHERDDLDAWIRERL
;
A
#
# COMPACT_ATOMS: atom_id res chain seq x y z
N MET A 1 -28.14 26.23 -5.06
CA MET A 1 -27.16 26.72 -4.06
C MET A 1 -27.02 25.63 -3.01
N VAL A 2 -26.24 24.60 -3.34
CA VAL A 2 -25.76 23.60 -2.39
C VAL A 2 -24.41 24.16 -1.95
N VAL A 3 -24.25 24.41 -0.65
CA VAL A 3 -22.98 24.90 -0.10
C VAL A 3 -22.04 23.69 -0.12
N SER A 4 -20.92 23.80 -0.84
CA SER A 4 -19.81 22.84 -0.73
C SER A 4 -19.39 22.78 0.74
N VAL A 5 -19.50 21.61 1.34
CA VAL A 5 -19.13 21.37 2.75
C VAL A 5 -17.65 20.98 2.86
N PHE A 6 -16.95 20.83 1.72
CA PHE A 6 -15.64 20.18 1.64
C PHE A 6 -14.76 20.88 0.59
N ASP A 7 -14.25 22.08 0.91
CA ASP A 7 -13.39 22.86 0.00
C ASP A 7 -11.96 22.94 0.59
N ALA A 8 -11.00 22.28 -0.06
CA ALA A 8 -9.56 22.39 0.23
C ALA A 8 -8.83 22.67 -1.10
N THR A 9 -8.01 23.72 -1.13
CA THR A 9 -7.35 24.32 -2.31
C THR A 9 -5.95 23.77 -2.58
N THR A 10 -5.43 24.02 -3.78
CA THR A 10 -4.50 23.14 -4.54
C THR A 10 -3.59 23.87 -5.57
N PRO A 11 -2.49 23.24 -6.10
CA PRO A 11 -1.94 23.59 -7.41
C PRO A 11 -1.38 22.44 -8.32
N SER A 12 -2.08 22.19 -9.44
CA SER A 12 -1.75 21.90 -10.86
C SER A 12 -0.57 21.01 -11.34
N GLY A 13 -0.89 19.97 -12.15
CA GLY A 13 -0.29 19.78 -13.50
C GLY A 13 0.13 18.38 -14.04
N HIS A 14 -0.79 17.71 -14.77
CA HIS A 14 -0.61 16.94 -16.04
C HIS A 14 -0.06 15.47 -16.07
N SER A 15 -1.00 14.51 -16.21
CA SER A 15 -1.29 13.69 -17.43
C SER A 15 -0.39 12.50 -17.86
N HIS A 16 -0.79 11.22 -18.13
CA HIS A 16 -2.06 10.48 -18.24
C HIS A 16 -1.83 8.94 -18.44
N SER A 17 -2.93 8.14 -18.40
CA SER A 17 -3.08 6.68 -18.14
C SER A 17 -3.15 5.70 -19.35
N ARG A 18 -3.29 4.38 -19.06
CA ARG A 18 -4.28 3.45 -19.69
C ARG A 18 -4.67 2.21 -18.81
N ARG A 19 -5.92 1.74 -19.00
CA ARG A 19 -6.75 0.64 -18.41
C ARG A 19 -6.38 -0.80 -18.90
N SER A 20 -6.85 -1.96 -18.40
CA SER A 20 -7.74 -2.47 -17.31
C SER A 20 -8.11 -3.95 -17.59
N TYR A 21 -8.37 -4.84 -16.60
CA TYR A 21 -9.66 -5.48 -16.20
C TYR A 21 -9.57 -6.92 -15.60
N LEU A 22 -9.73 -7.08 -14.29
CA LEU A 22 -10.33 -8.23 -13.53
C LEU A 22 -11.15 -9.30 -14.30
N LYS A 23 -10.89 -10.59 -14.01
CA LYS A 23 -11.80 -11.77 -13.78
C LYS A 23 -10.97 -13.08 -13.83
N THR A 24 -11.02 -14.12 -13.00
CA THR A 24 -12.05 -14.73 -12.12
C THR A 24 -11.39 -15.85 -11.26
N THR A 25 -11.82 -16.08 -10.02
CA THR A 25 -11.47 -17.29 -9.22
C THR A 25 -12.70 -18.22 -9.08
N GLY A 26 -12.50 -19.53 -9.25
CA GLY A 26 -13.56 -20.54 -9.31
C GLY A 26 -13.83 -21.33 -8.02
N ALA A 27 -15.08 -21.23 -7.55
CA ALA A 27 -16.03 -22.26 -7.09
C ALA A 27 -15.68 -23.34 -6.03
N ALA A 28 -16.49 -23.35 -4.96
CA ALA A 28 -17.16 -24.55 -4.46
C ALA A 28 -18.62 -24.24 -4.04
N LEU A 29 -19.58 -24.92 -4.69
CA LEU A 29 -21.02 -24.82 -4.47
C LEU A 29 -21.48 -25.61 -3.23
N ALA A 30 -22.09 -24.91 -2.26
CA ALA A 30 -23.10 -25.49 -1.37
C ALA A 30 -24.34 -24.58 -1.43
N GLY A 31 -25.41 -25.09 -2.05
CA GLY A 31 -26.67 -24.36 -2.23
C GLY A 31 -27.35 -24.04 -0.91
N LEU A 32 -27.24 -22.78 -0.48
CA LEU A 32 -28.19 -22.12 0.40
C LEU A 32 -29.00 -21.16 -0.47
N THR A 33 -30.31 -21.38 -0.51
CA THR A 33 -31.27 -20.51 -1.17
C THR A 33 -31.25 -19.12 -0.53
N PHE A 34 -30.65 -18.13 -1.20
CA PHE A 34 -30.65 -16.70 -0.85
C PHE A 34 -31.98 -15.97 -1.13
N ALA A 35 -33.03 -16.69 -1.55
CA ALA A 35 -34.33 -16.09 -1.87
C ALA A 35 -34.99 -15.36 -0.68
N GLY A 36 -34.54 -15.58 0.56
CA GLY A 36 -35.10 -14.98 1.77
C GLY A 36 -34.52 -13.61 2.16
N THR A 37 -33.25 -13.32 1.88
CA THR A 37 -32.58 -12.07 2.30
C THR A 37 -32.78 -10.94 1.28
N VAL A 38 -32.70 -11.25 -0.02
CA VAL A 38 -32.96 -10.28 -1.10
C VAL A 38 -34.42 -9.79 -1.07
N SER A 39 -35.37 -10.69 -0.78
CA SER A 39 -36.79 -10.32 -0.64
C SER A 39 -37.07 -9.49 0.62
N ALA A 40 -36.27 -9.63 1.68
CA ALA A 40 -36.41 -8.82 2.89
C ALA A 40 -35.82 -7.42 2.71
N GLU A 41 -34.67 -7.29 2.04
CA GLU A 41 -34.04 -6.00 1.73
C GLU A 41 -34.78 -5.17 0.67
N THR A 42 -35.46 -5.79 -0.28
CA THR A 42 -36.28 -5.06 -1.26
C THR A 42 -37.63 -4.62 -0.69
N SER A 43 -38.18 -5.38 0.28
CA SER A 43 -39.48 -5.09 0.90
C SER A 43 -39.54 -3.80 1.74
N GLN A 44 -38.39 -3.17 2.00
CA GLN A 44 -38.30 -1.90 2.73
C GLN A 44 -38.50 -0.67 1.82
N TYR A 45 -38.57 -0.86 0.50
CA TYR A 45 -38.78 0.21 -0.47
C TYR A 45 -40.16 0.08 -1.12
N ASP A 46 -40.82 1.21 -1.36
CA ASP A 46 -42.08 1.25 -2.09
C ASP A 46 -41.85 1.05 -3.60
N THR A 47 -40.70 1.51 -4.09
CA THR A 47 -40.30 1.43 -5.50
C THR A 47 -38.97 0.69 -5.62
N VAL A 48 -38.93 -0.37 -6.43
CA VAL A 48 -37.70 -1.08 -6.81
C VAL A 48 -37.63 -1.10 -8.32
N VAL A 49 -36.52 -0.60 -8.87
CA VAL A 49 -36.36 -0.36 -10.30
C VAL A 49 -35.03 -0.92 -10.76
N ASP A 50 -35.06 -1.81 -11.76
CA ASP A 50 -33.88 -2.11 -12.56
C ASP A 50 -33.64 -0.94 -13.53
N ILE A 51 -32.45 -0.35 -13.47
CA ILE A 51 -32.14 0.88 -14.20
C ILE A 51 -32.12 0.68 -15.72
N VAL A 52 -31.80 -0.53 -16.19
CA VAL A 52 -31.77 -0.88 -17.63
C VAL A 52 -33.18 -1.11 -18.14
N ASP A 53 -34.03 -1.80 -17.37
CA ASP A 53 -35.46 -1.93 -17.70
C ASP A 53 -36.16 -0.55 -17.72
N ALA A 54 -35.67 0.40 -16.91
CA ALA A 54 -36.10 1.79 -16.92
C ALA A 54 -35.54 2.62 -18.10
N GLY A 55 -34.65 2.04 -18.92
CA GLY A 55 -34.15 2.64 -20.16
C GLY A 55 -32.77 3.28 -20.06
N ALA A 56 -32.01 3.08 -18.98
CA ALA A 56 -30.63 3.54 -18.91
C ALA A 56 -29.71 2.73 -19.83
N ASP A 57 -28.68 3.39 -20.37
CA ASP A 57 -27.66 2.76 -21.21
C ASP A 57 -26.59 2.04 -20.35
N PRO A 58 -26.47 0.70 -20.42
CA PRO A 58 -25.45 -0.06 -19.70
C PRO A 58 -24.13 -0.18 -20.48
N THR A 59 -24.01 0.41 -21.68
CA THR A 59 -22.79 0.32 -22.50
C THR A 59 -21.80 1.46 -22.21
N GLY A 60 -22.32 2.59 -21.71
CA GLY A 60 -21.55 3.77 -21.37
C GLY A 60 -21.33 4.68 -22.58
N GLU A 61 -22.15 4.54 -23.62
CA GLU A 61 -22.20 5.44 -24.76
C GLU A 61 -22.92 6.74 -24.37
N GLU A 62 -24.07 6.64 -23.71
CA GLU A 62 -24.91 7.77 -23.29
C GLU A 62 -24.97 7.95 -21.76
N PRO A 63 -25.02 9.20 -21.25
CA PRO A 63 -25.21 9.44 -19.82
C PRO A 63 -26.59 9.00 -19.32
N ILE A 64 -26.64 8.43 -18.11
CA ILE A 64 -27.88 7.90 -17.50
C ILE A 64 -28.62 8.92 -16.61
N ASP A 65 -28.14 10.17 -16.57
CA ASP A 65 -28.64 11.24 -15.69
C ASP A 65 -30.17 11.42 -15.76
N ASP A 66 -30.74 11.41 -16.97
CA ASP A 66 -32.17 11.62 -17.18
C ASP A 66 -33.02 10.50 -16.58
N VAL A 67 -32.55 9.26 -16.68
CA VAL A 67 -33.24 8.09 -16.11
C VAL A 67 -33.11 8.12 -14.59
N LEU A 68 -31.92 8.40 -14.06
CA LEU A 68 -31.73 8.53 -12.60
C LEU A 68 -32.56 9.65 -12.00
N ALA A 69 -32.72 10.77 -12.69
CA ALA A 69 -33.51 11.90 -12.21
C ALA A 69 -34.99 11.53 -11.99
N GLU A 70 -35.55 10.60 -12.77
CA GLU A 70 -36.92 10.13 -12.62
C GLU A 70 -37.12 9.33 -11.32
N TYR A 71 -36.13 8.51 -10.95
CA TYR A 71 -36.21 7.60 -9.80
C TYR A 71 -35.48 8.09 -8.54
N ASN A 72 -34.80 9.23 -8.60
CA ASN A 72 -34.18 9.89 -7.45
C ASN A 72 -35.25 10.56 -6.56
N VAL A 73 -36.07 9.74 -5.91
CA VAL A 73 -37.14 10.11 -4.97
C VAL A 73 -37.07 9.25 -3.71
N ASP A 74 -37.82 9.61 -2.66
CA ASP A 74 -37.85 8.84 -1.41
C ASP A 74 -38.42 7.43 -1.62
N ASP A 75 -38.14 6.51 -0.68
CA ASP A 75 -38.65 5.13 -0.64
C ASP A 75 -38.38 4.33 -1.93
N THR A 76 -37.22 4.56 -2.54
CA THR A 76 -36.84 3.99 -3.84
C THR A 76 -35.48 3.29 -3.80
N ARG A 77 -35.42 2.10 -4.39
CA ARG A 77 -34.20 1.35 -4.67
C ARG A 77 -34.00 1.22 -6.16
N ILE A 78 -32.84 1.65 -6.65
CA ILE A 78 -32.41 1.52 -8.04
C ILE A 78 -31.34 0.43 -8.10
N GLU A 79 -31.58 -0.59 -8.90
CA GLU A 79 -30.71 -1.74 -9.10
C GLU A 79 -29.94 -1.62 -10.42
N PHE A 80 -28.65 -1.89 -10.36
CA PHE A 80 -27.72 -1.78 -11.47
C PHE A 80 -27.16 -3.17 -11.80
N PRO A 81 -27.63 -3.83 -12.87
CA PRO A 81 -27.02 -5.06 -13.35
C PRO A 81 -25.64 -4.81 -13.97
N ASP A 82 -24.96 -5.87 -14.39
CA ASP A 82 -23.70 -5.82 -15.15
C ASP A 82 -23.76 -4.72 -16.22
N GLY A 83 -22.80 -3.82 -16.21
CA GLY A 83 -22.79 -2.72 -17.16
C GLY A 83 -21.82 -1.61 -16.80
N ARG A 84 -21.62 -0.73 -17.77
CA ARG A 84 -20.82 0.47 -17.67
C ARG A 84 -21.73 1.67 -17.87
N TYR A 85 -21.98 2.42 -16.82
CA TYR A 85 -22.96 3.51 -16.81
C TYR A 85 -22.25 4.85 -16.76
N LYS A 86 -22.45 5.66 -17.79
CA LYS A 86 -21.89 7.02 -17.83
C LYS A 86 -22.79 7.95 -17.01
N LEU A 87 -22.21 8.74 -16.13
CA LEU A 87 -22.95 9.62 -15.22
C LEU A 87 -22.27 10.99 -15.15
N ASN A 88 -23.01 12.06 -15.37
CA ASN A 88 -22.46 13.41 -15.15
C ASN A 88 -22.68 13.87 -13.71
N LYS A 89 -23.83 13.58 -13.11
CA LYS A 89 -24.10 13.98 -11.74
C LYS A 89 -25.23 13.18 -11.11
N LEU A 90 -25.00 12.73 -9.89
CA LEU A 90 -26.05 12.33 -8.97
C LEU A 90 -26.06 13.23 -7.72
N GLY A 91 -26.99 14.19 -7.72
CA GLY A 91 -27.27 15.00 -6.54
C GLY A 91 -28.35 14.38 -5.65
N LEU A 92 -27.98 14.00 -4.43
CA LEU A 92 -28.90 13.57 -3.37
C LEU A 92 -29.09 14.71 -2.38
N TYR A 93 -30.30 15.27 -2.34
CA TYR A 93 -30.63 16.34 -1.39
C TYR A 93 -31.97 16.08 -0.74
N LYS A 94 -31.99 16.07 0.60
CA LYS A 94 -33.21 15.79 1.39
C LYS A 94 -33.88 14.49 0.94
N ARG A 95 -33.10 13.40 0.90
CA ARG A 95 -33.57 12.07 0.53
C ARG A 95 -33.75 11.18 1.75
N ARG A 96 -34.77 10.34 1.71
CA ARG A 96 -35.09 9.36 2.75
C ARG A 96 -35.33 8.00 2.14
N ASN A 97 -34.77 6.96 2.78
CA ASN A 97 -34.98 5.58 2.39
C ASN A 97 -34.72 5.35 0.89
N PHE A 98 -33.52 5.74 0.46
CA PHE A 98 -33.09 5.68 -0.94
C PHE A 98 -31.92 4.71 -1.07
N ALA A 99 -31.89 3.94 -2.16
CA ALA A 99 -30.80 3.00 -2.42
C ALA A 99 -30.39 2.99 -3.88
N MET A 100 -29.08 2.89 -4.11
CA MET A 100 -28.49 2.46 -5.36
C MET A 100 -27.60 1.26 -5.11
N VAL A 101 -27.86 0.18 -5.81
CA VAL A 101 -27.19 -1.09 -5.57
C VAL A 101 -26.77 -1.74 -6.87
N GLY A 102 -25.48 -1.99 -7.03
CA GLY A 102 -24.94 -2.91 -8.01
C GLY A 102 -25.36 -4.34 -7.69
N THR A 103 -26.19 -4.92 -8.53
CA THR A 103 -26.61 -6.33 -8.43
C THR A 103 -25.71 -7.26 -9.25
N GLY A 104 -24.74 -6.69 -9.96
CA GLY A 104 -23.73 -7.36 -10.77
C GLY A 104 -22.45 -6.51 -10.87
N ASP A 105 -21.64 -6.71 -11.91
CA ASP A 105 -20.44 -5.92 -12.18
C ASP A 105 -20.81 -4.53 -12.74
N ALA A 106 -21.35 -3.67 -11.87
CA ALA A 106 -21.79 -2.32 -12.22
C ALA A 106 -20.64 -1.31 -12.08
N THR A 107 -20.27 -0.67 -13.20
CA THR A 107 -19.22 0.35 -13.24
C THR A 107 -19.84 1.72 -13.53
N LEU A 108 -19.67 2.69 -12.63
CA LEU A 108 -20.03 4.10 -12.84
C LEU A 108 -18.82 4.87 -13.36
N VAL A 109 -19.03 5.67 -14.41
CA VAL A 109 -17.95 6.39 -15.09
C VAL A 109 -18.34 7.86 -15.25
N PRO A 110 -17.46 8.80 -14.92
CA PRO A 110 -17.69 10.22 -15.20
C PRO A 110 -18.01 10.45 -16.68
N GLY A 111 -19.15 11.11 -16.94
CA GLY A 111 -19.53 11.58 -18.27
C GLY A 111 -18.74 12.83 -18.69
N PRO A 112 -18.88 13.29 -19.95
CA PRO A 112 -18.11 14.43 -20.46
C PRO A 112 -18.37 15.75 -19.71
N ASP A 113 -19.52 15.87 -19.06
CA ASP A 113 -19.98 17.07 -18.34
C ASP A 113 -20.09 16.80 -16.83
N TYR A 114 -19.26 15.88 -16.30
CA TYR A 114 -19.37 15.49 -14.90
C TYR A 114 -19.11 16.66 -13.94
N ASP A 115 -19.84 16.67 -12.83
CA ASP A 115 -19.61 17.64 -11.76
C ASP A 115 -18.41 17.20 -10.93
N ARG A 116 -17.29 17.89 -11.07
CA ARG A 116 -16.05 17.59 -10.35
C ARG A 116 -16.17 17.83 -8.84
N ASP A 117 -16.86 18.90 -8.44
CA ASP A 117 -16.97 19.31 -7.04
C ASP A 117 -17.86 18.37 -6.24
N LEU A 118 -18.88 17.78 -6.89
CA LEU A 118 -19.72 16.74 -6.31
C LEU A 118 -20.37 15.91 -7.41
N TRP A 119 -19.72 14.80 -7.76
CA TRP A 119 -20.19 13.89 -8.80
C TRP A 119 -21.33 13.02 -8.29
N ILE A 120 -21.14 12.38 -7.13
CA ILE A 120 -22.10 11.48 -6.52
C ILE A 120 -22.31 11.90 -5.06
N GLY A 121 -23.58 12.10 -4.69
CA GLY A 121 -24.01 12.25 -3.32
C GLY A 121 -24.59 13.63 -3.01
N GLY A 122 -24.41 14.11 -1.78
CA GLY A 122 -24.99 15.36 -1.30
C GLY A 122 -25.38 15.31 0.17
N GLY A 123 -26.41 16.07 0.55
CA GLY A 123 -26.69 16.44 1.93
C GLY A 123 -28.12 16.19 2.39
N PHE A 124 -28.34 16.22 3.71
CA PHE A 124 -29.65 16.04 4.34
C PHE A 124 -30.28 14.66 4.07
N VAL A 125 -29.46 13.62 3.86
CA VAL A 125 -29.94 12.27 3.61
C VAL A 125 -30.21 11.50 4.91
N ARG A 126 -31.09 10.50 4.86
CA ARG A 126 -31.31 9.52 5.94
C ARG A 126 -31.71 8.19 5.32
N ASP A 127 -31.29 7.07 5.91
CA ASP A 127 -31.60 5.73 5.39
C ASP A 127 -31.13 5.59 3.93
N LEU A 128 -29.85 5.87 3.67
CA LEU A 128 -29.25 5.83 2.34
C LEU A 128 -28.40 4.56 2.19
N ARG A 129 -28.49 3.90 1.03
CA ARG A 129 -27.57 2.83 0.59
C ARG A 129 -26.91 3.18 -0.75
N PHE A 130 -25.59 3.05 -0.82
CA PHE A 130 -24.82 3.13 -2.06
C PHE A 130 -23.81 1.98 -2.08
N GLU A 131 -24.12 0.93 -2.85
CA GLU A 131 -23.45 -0.37 -2.68
C GLU A 131 -23.06 -1.03 -4.01
N GLY A 132 -21.91 -1.71 -4.04
CA GLY A 132 -21.56 -2.66 -5.10
C GLY A 132 -21.13 -2.04 -6.43
N PHE A 133 -20.36 -0.95 -6.41
CA PHE A 133 -19.94 -0.24 -7.63
C PHE A 133 -18.43 -0.17 -7.79
N VAL A 134 -17.98 -0.31 -9.05
CA VAL A 134 -16.67 0.21 -9.47
C VAL A 134 -16.86 1.66 -9.94
N LEU A 135 -16.11 2.59 -9.37
CA LEU A 135 -16.01 3.97 -9.83
C LEU A 135 -14.77 4.11 -10.69
N ASP A 136 -14.96 4.21 -12.01
CA ASP A 136 -13.89 4.16 -12.98
C ASP A 136 -13.43 5.58 -13.35
N HIS A 137 -12.47 6.07 -12.56
CA HIS A 137 -11.81 7.38 -12.69
C HIS A 137 -10.49 7.28 -13.47
N SER A 138 -10.23 6.18 -14.18
CA SER A 138 -8.95 6.00 -14.89
C SER A 138 -8.79 6.93 -16.09
N ALA A 139 -9.85 7.65 -16.47
CA ALA A 139 -9.75 8.64 -17.51
C ALA A 139 -8.85 9.78 -17.04
N GLU A 140 -8.31 10.47 -18.00
CA GLU A 140 -7.31 11.46 -17.74
C GLU A 140 -7.91 12.80 -17.23
N ASN A 141 -7.25 13.54 -16.32
CA ASN A 141 -7.80 14.71 -15.60
C ASN A 141 -9.14 14.40 -14.89
N THR A 142 -9.25 13.22 -14.29
CA THR A 142 -10.48 12.75 -13.63
C THR A 142 -10.29 12.68 -12.12
N ASP A 143 -10.94 13.62 -11.45
CA ASP A 143 -10.87 13.84 -10.01
C ASP A 143 -12.24 14.23 -9.40
N PRO A 144 -13.36 13.56 -9.73
CA PRO A 144 -14.64 13.89 -9.10
C PRO A 144 -14.69 13.49 -7.62
N GLN A 145 -15.32 14.34 -6.81
CA GLN A 145 -15.66 14.02 -5.43
C GLN A 145 -16.93 13.15 -5.31
N VAL A 146 -16.89 12.16 -4.42
CA VAL A 146 -18.06 11.40 -3.94
C VAL A 146 -18.30 11.72 -2.46
N ALA A 147 -19.44 12.32 -2.11
CA ALA A 147 -19.64 12.75 -0.73
C ALA A 147 -21.07 12.59 -0.21
N PHE A 148 -21.20 12.11 1.03
CA PHE A 148 -22.48 11.87 1.68
C PHE A 148 -22.53 12.53 3.07
N GLY A 149 -23.43 13.50 3.21
CA GLY A 149 -23.76 14.17 4.47
C GLY A 149 -25.20 13.89 4.88
N GLY A 150 -25.41 13.31 6.06
CA GLY A 150 -26.71 12.78 6.44
C GLY A 150 -27.00 12.84 7.92
N PHE A 151 -28.24 12.51 8.28
CA PHE A 151 -28.69 12.47 9.66
C PHE A 151 -28.45 11.11 10.31
N ASP A 152 -28.75 10.00 9.62
CA ASP A 152 -28.59 8.67 10.19
C ASP A 152 -28.69 7.58 9.12
N ASN A 153 -28.19 6.40 9.44
CA ASN A 153 -28.30 5.17 8.66
C ASN A 153 -27.87 5.35 7.19
N VAL A 154 -26.72 5.97 6.96
CA VAL A 154 -26.09 6.03 5.62
C VAL A 154 -25.08 4.90 5.53
N VAL A 155 -25.17 4.07 4.48
CA VAL A 155 -24.24 2.99 4.21
C VAL A 155 -23.65 3.16 2.82
N VAL A 156 -22.33 3.14 2.76
CA VAL A 156 -21.53 3.05 1.54
C VAL A 156 -20.71 1.78 1.62
N ARG A 157 -20.91 0.84 0.69
CA ARG A 157 -20.34 -0.50 0.81
C ARG A 157 -19.85 -1.06 -0.52
N ASP A 158 -18.78 -1.84 -0.50
CA ASP A 158 -18.30 -2.61 -1.67
C ASP A 158 -18.06 -1.68 -2.87
N ILE A 159 -17.29 -0.62 -2.62
CA ILE A 159 -16.97 0.41 -3.61
C ILE A 159 -15.49 0.32 -3.97
N THR A 160 -15.18 0.23 -5.25
CA THR A 160 -13.80 0.28 -5.75
C THR A 160 -13.60 1.50 -6.62
N LYS A 161 -12.76 2.44 -6.22
CA LYS A 161 -12.26 3.52 -7.09
C LYS A 161 -11.07 2.99 -7.90
N ARG A 162 -11.18 3.02 -9.22
CA ARG A 162 -10.10 2.73 -10.16
C ARG A 162 -9.59 4.00 -10.82
N GLY A 163 -8.30 4.10 -11.04
CA GLY A 163 -7.61 5.25 -11.59
C GLY A 163 -7.11 6.20 -10.52
N TYR A 164 -6.02 6.91 -10.80
CA TYR A 164 -5.53 8.00 -9.97
C TYR A 164 -6.59 9.09 -9.78
N HIS A 165 -6.55 9.77 -8.64
CA HIS A 165 -7.27 11.03 -8.45
C HIS A 165 -6.44 12.15 -9.08
N ASP A 166 -6.74 12.48 -10.34
CA ASP A 166 -5.92 13.35 -11.19
C ASP A 166 -6.40 14.81 -11.17
N GLY A 167 -6.32 15.40 -9.97
CA GLY A 167 -6.74 16.77 -9.74
C GLY A 167 -6.91 17.02 -8.26
N GLU A 168 -7.70 18.01 -7.91
CA GLU A 168 -7.44 18.83 -6.72
C GLU A 168 -8.45 18.60 -5.59
N THR A 169 -9.58 17.98 -5.92
CA THR A 169 -10.65 17.74 -4.96
C THR A 169 -10.30 16.63 -3.98
N THR A 170 -11.03 16.59 -2.86
CA THR A 170 -11.08 15.38 -2.02
C THR A 170 -11.82 14.27 -2.75
N ALA A 171 -11.30 13.03 -2.72
CA ALA A 171 -11.94 11.91 -3.39
C ALA A 171 -13.26 11.49 -2.72
N PHE A 172 -13.25 11.28 -1.39
CA PHE A 172 -14.45 10.92 -0.63
C PHE A 172 -14.72 11.83 0.57
N GLY A 173 -15.99 12.17 0.81
CA GLY A 173 -16.42 12.99 1.95
C GLY A 173 -17.57 12.38 2.75
N PHE A 174 -17.47 12.38 4.08
CA PHE A 174 -18.53 11.84 4.96
C PHE A 174 -18.82 12.74 6.16
N SER A 175 -20.09 12.84 6.53
CA SER A 175 -20.52 13.67 7.68
C SER A 175 -21.88 13.23 8.25
N ALA A 176 -21.90 12.70 9.48
CA ALA A 176 -23.14 12.52 10.25
C ALA A 176 -23.46 13.80 11.01
N TRP A 177 -24.66 14.36 10.81
CA TRP A 177 -25.04 15.66 11.37
C TRP A 177 -25.87 15.57 12.65
N ASP A 178 -26.40 14.40 12.97
CA ASP A 178 -27.08 14.14 14.24
C ASP A 178 -26.08 13.50 15.21
N GLU A 179 -26.12 13.86 16.49
CA GLU A 179 -25.22 13.31 17.52
C GLU A 179 -25.37 11.79 17.66
N ASN A 180 -26.57 11.28 17.40
CA ASN A 180 -26.90 9.86 17.38
C ASN A 180 -26.96 9.28 15.96
N GLY A 181 -26.48 10.04 14.97
CA GLY A 181 -26.43 9.64 13.57
C GLY A 181 -25.25 8.74 13.27
N HIS A 182 -25.44 7.77 12.38
CA HIS A 182 -24.42 6.80 12.00
C HIS A 182 -24.23 6.76 10.48
N ILE A 183 -22.97 6.80 10.05
CA ILE A 183 -22.54 6.45 8.69
C ILE A 183 -21.60 5.25 8.76
N LEU A 184 -21.86 4.23 7.96
CA LEU A 184 -20.96 3.10 7.75
C LEU A 184 -20.37 3.18 6.35
N VAL A 185 -19.05 3.12 6.28
CA VAL A 185 -18.28 2.95 5.04
C VAL A 185 -17.55 1.61 5.16
N GLU A 186 -17.90 0.64 4.32
CA GLU A 186 -17.41 -0.73 4.43
C GLU A 186 -16.82 -1.22 3.10
N ASN A 187 -15.63 -1.81 3.13
CA ASN A 187 -14.97 -2.34 1.94
C ASN A 187 -14.84 -1.29 0.79
N LEU A 188 -14.47 -0.06 1.14
CA LEU A 188 -14.07 0.97 0.18
C LEU A 188 -12.60 0.74 -0.23
N ARG A 189 -12.33 0.58 -1.53
CA ARG A 189 -10.99 0.32 -2.08
C ARG A 189 -10.55 1.45 -3.00
N MET A 190 -9.42 2.08 -2.69
CA MET A 190 -8.83 3.21 -3.42
C MET A 190 -7.30 3.08 -3.41
N ALA A 191 -6.79 2.11 -4.18
CA ALA A 191 -5.38 1.75 -4.13
C ALA A 191 -4.48 2.58 -5.07
N ASP A 192 -5.08 3.29 -6.02
CA ASP A 192 -4.34 4.00 -7.07
C ASP A 192 -3.86 5.39 -6.65
N GLY A 193 -4.31 5.93 -5.51
CA GLY A 193 -3.82 7.22 -5.01
C GLY A 193 -4.23 8.46 -5.81
N SER A 194 -3.41 9.51 -5.69
CA SER A 194 -3.54 10.79 -6.39
C SER A 194 -2.25 11.17 -7.10
N ILE A 195 -2.36 11.90 -8.21
CA ILE A 195 -1.19 12.45 -8.92
C ILE A 195 -0.70 13.76 -8.29
N PRO A 196 -1.57 14.73 -7.93
CA PRO A 196 -1.12 15.90 -7.18
C PRO A 196 -1.06 15.61 -5.67
N GLN A 197 -0.38 16.51 -4.95
CA GLN A 197 -0.17 16.39 -3.50
C GLN A 197 -1.45 16.69 -2.71
N ASP A 198 -2.20 17.72 -3.06
CA ASP A 198 -3.23 18.23 -2.14
C ASP A 198 -4.42 17.30 -1.86
N PRO A 199 -4.85 16.38 -2.75
CA PRO A 199 -6.03 15.56 -2.54
C PRO A 199 -5.97 14.71 -1.28
N VAL A 200 -6.99 14.89 -0.46
CA VAL A 200 -7.31 14.00 0.64
C VAL A 200 -8.07 12.79 0.07
N GLY A 201 -7.69 11.58 0.48
CA GLY A 201 -8.42 10.37 0.10
C GLY A 201 -9.83 10.37 0.68
N ILE A 202 -9.94 10.52 2.00
CA ILE A 202 -11.20 10.60 2.72
C ILE A 202 -11.18 11.77 3.69
N TYR A 203 -12.14 12.69 3.56
CA TYR A 203 -12.37 13.76 4.52
C TYR A 203 -13.62 13.51 5.37
N VAL A 204 -13.49 13.73 6.67
CA VAL A 204 -14.59 13.60 7.63
C VAL A 204 -14.63 14.82 8.53
N ASN A 205 -15.82 15.41 8.61
CA ASN A 205 -16.17 16.40 9.62
C ASN A 205 -17.59 16.08 10.10
N THR A 206 -17.70 15.48 11.29
CA THR A 206 -18.94 14.85 11.74
C THR A 206 -19.34 15.32 13.15
N THR A 207 -20.64 15.31 13.45
CA THR A 207 -21.21 15.42 14.80
C THR A 207 -21.63 14.06 15.34
N GLY A 208 -22.13 13.18 14.46
CA GLY A 208 -22.43 11.78 14.78
C GLY A 208 -21.24 10.86 14.52
N THR A 209 -21.49 9.56 14.52
CA THR A 209 -20.46 8.53 14.32
C THR A 209 -20.26 8.20 12.84
N VAL A 210 -19.01 8.17 12.39
CA VAL A 210 -18.62 7.61 11.08
C VAL A 210 -17.69 6.43 11.29
N THR A 211 -18.07 5.25 10.80
CA THR A 211 -17.30 4.01 10.93
C THR A 211 -16.80 3.56 9.57
N PHE A 212 -15.48 3.33 9.47
CA PHE A 212 -14.81 2.72 8.33
C PHE A 212 -14.47 1.27 8.69
N ARG A 213 -14.92 0.30 7.88
CA ARG A 213 -14.63 -1.11 8.08
C ARG A 213 -13.98 -1.73 6.84
N ASP A 214 -12.84 -2.38 7.04
CA ASP A 214 -12.12 -3.14 6.00
C ASP A 214 -11.85 -2.34 4.71
N CYS A 215 -11.58 -1.04 4.84
CA CYS A 215 -11.24 -0.16 3.72
C CYS A 215 -9.76 -0.29 3.31
N HIS A 216 -9.44 0.03 2.06
CA HIS A 216 -8.08 0.18 1.56
C HIS A 216 -7.92 1.56 0.94
N VAL A 217 -7.06 2.39 1.54
CA VAL A 217 -6.73 3.73 1.05
C VAL A 217 -5.23 3.84 0.88
N GLU A 218 -4.78 4.07 -0.35
CA GLU A 218 -3.36 4.11 -0.65
C GLU A 218 -3.00 5.20 -1.66
N GLY A 219 -1.79 5.75 -1.48
CA GLY A 219 -1.13 6.60 -2.47
C GLY A 219 -1.68 8.02 -2.61
N PHE A 220 -2.47 8.52 -1.66
CA PHE A 220 -2.92 9.91 -1.72
C PHE A 220 -1.82 10.87 -1.26
N GLY A 221 -1.60 11.95 -2.01
CA GLY A 221 -0.57 12.95 -1.70
C GLY A 221 -0.84 13.78 -0.44
N ASN A 222 -2.04 13.64 0.14
CA ASN A 222 -2.43 14.15 1.44
C ASN A 222 -3.05 12.99 2.25
N ASN A 223 -3.76 13.33 3.33
CA ASN A 223 -4.21 12.33 4.29
C ASN A 223 -5.04 11.23 3.61
N GLY A 224 -4.75 9.96 3.95
CA GLY A 224 -5.58 8.84 3.53
C GLY A 224 -6.97 8.97 4.16
N LEU A 225 -7.01 9.11 5.49
CA LEU A 225 -8.20 9.50 6.26
C LEU A 225 -7.90 10.76 7.09
N TYR A 226 -8.60 11.85 6.79
CA TYR A 226 -8.57 13.11 7.53
C TYR A 226 -9.87 13.29 8.32
N ALA A 227 -9.80 13.10 9.64
CA ALA A 227 -10.92 13.23 10.57
C ALA A 227 -10.63 14.06 11.83
N SER A 228 -9.45 14.68 11.97
CA SER A 228 -9.03 15.29 13.25
C SER A 228 -9.91 16.45 13.73
N SER A 229 -10.55 17.19 12.83
CA SER A 229 -11.41 18.32 13.17
C SER A 229 -12.87 17.95 13.46
N SER A 230 -13.18 16.65 13.61
CA SER A 230 -14.56 16.20 13.88
C SER A 230 -14.97 16.46 15.33
N ASP A 231 -16.25 16.78 15.56
CA ASP A 231 -16.83 16.84 16.90
C ASP A 231 -17.27 15.45 17.39
N GLY A 232 -17.76 14.62 16.46
CA GLY A 232 -18.27 13.27 16.70
C GLY A 232 -17.22 12.17 16.50
N PRO A 233 -17.53 10.93 16.93
CA PRO A 233 -16.60 9.80 16.84
C PRO A 233 -16.30 9.37 15.40
N VAL A 234 -15.04 9.03 15.14
CA VAL A 234 -14.59 8.40 13.89
C VAL A 234 -13.89 7.09 14.21
N GLN A 235 -14.35 6.02 13.60
CA GLN A 235 -13.99 4.65 13.98
C GLN A 235 -13.40 3.92 12.77
N VAL A 236 -12.26 3.28 12.95
CA VAL A 236 -11.62 2.44 11.93
C VAL A 236 -11.53 1.01 12.45
N GLU A 237 -12.10 0.07 11.71
CA GLU A 237 -12.17 -1.36 12.00
C GLU A 237 -11.52 -2.15 10.86
N GLY A 238 -10.29 -2.61 11.04
CA GLY A 238 -9.54 -3.31 10.00
C GLY A 238 -9.04 -2.39 8.89
N GLY A 239 -8.73 -2.99 7.74
CA GLY A 239 -8.32 -2.27 6.54
C GLY A 239 -6.83 -1.97 6.43
N VAL A 240 -6.46 -1.37 5.29
CA VAL A 240 -5.08 -1.00 4.91
C VAL A 240 -5.04 0.48 4.58
N TYR A 241 -4.14 1.21 5.24
CA TYR A 241 -3.91 2.63 5.00
C TYR A 241 -2.42 2.81 4.72
N LYS A 242 -2.07 3.04 3.46
CA LYS A 242 -0.71 2.86 2.96
C LYS A 242 -0.22 4.04 2.12
N ASN A 243 1.01 4.49 2.31
CA ASN A 243 1.69 5.47 1.45
C ASN A 243 0.88 6.75 1.14
N ASN A 244 0.02 7.18 2.05
CA ASN A 244 -0.66 8.46 2.00
C ASN A 244 0.15 9.54 2.72
N ASP A 245 0.06 10.82 2.36
CA ASP A 245 0.85 11.87 3.03
C ASP A 245 0.06 12.83 3.93
N ILE A 246 0.84 13.60 4.66
CA ILE A 246 0.79 13.98 6.06
C ILE A 246 0.55 12.82 7.03
N ALA A 247 -0.47 11.98 6.82
CA ALA A 247 -0.68 10.77 7.62
C ALA A 247 -1.60 9.75 6.93
N GLN A 248 -1.36 8.46 7.19
CA GLN A 248 -2.26 7.39 6.77
C GLN A 248 -3.65 7.57 7.36
N ILE A 249 -3.69 7.82 8.67
CA ILE A 249 -4.92 8.05 9.42
C ILE A 249 -4.70 9.23 10.38
N ARG A 250 -5.58 10.22 10.35
CA ARG A 250 -5.56 11.39 11.24
C ARG A 250 -6.92 11.60 11.90
N LEU A 251 -6.97 11.56 13.24
CA LEU A 251 -8.20 11.72 14.03
C LEU A 251 -7.91 12.37 15.39
N GLY A 252 -8.95 12.74 16.15
CA GLY A 252 -8.75 13.39 17.45
C GLY A 252 -9.96 13.49 18.38
N SER A 253 -11.17 13.19 17.91
CA SER A 253 -12.38 13.33 18.72
C SER A 253 -12.56 12.19 19.73
N PRO A 254 -13.17 12.46 20.91
CA PRO A 254 -13.49 11.42 21.89
C PRO A 254 -14.35 10.29 21.29
N GLY A 255 -14.10 9.05 21.73
CA GLY A 255 -14.83 7.87 21.26
C GLY A 255 -14.39 7.35 19.89
N SER A 256 -13.40 8.02 19.28
CA SER A 256 -12.75 7.58 18.06
C SER A 256 -11.72 6.49 18.33
N TYR A 257 -11.55 5.58 17.37
CA TYR A 257 -10.57 4.51 17.47
C TYR A 257 -10.02 4.05 16.14
N VAL A 258 -8.85 3.40 16.19
CA VAL A 258 -8.29 2.60 15.11
C VAL A 258 -8.01 1.20 15.65
N LYS A 259 -8.68 0.19 15.08
CA LYS A 259 -8.61 -1.19 15.55
C LYS A 259 -8.24 -2.14 14.44
N ASN A 260 -7.26 -3.01 14.69
CA ASN A 260 -6.86 -4.10 13.78
C ASN A 260 -6.49 -3.63 12.35
N ALA A 261 -6.08 -2.38 12.18
CA ALA A 261 -5.71 -1.84 10.87
C ALA A 261 -4.22 -2.08 10.57
N LYS A 262 -3.90 -2.26 9.29
CA LYS A 262 -2.54 -2.24 8.78
C LYS A 262 -2.21 -0.85 8.25
N VAL A 263 -1.19 -0.22 8.83
CA VAL A 263 -0.75 1.14 8.51
C VAL A 263 0.67 1.07 7.98
N VAL A 264 0.89 1.52 6.74
CA VAL A 264 2.17 1.29 6.04
C VAL A 264 2.70 2.57 5.43
N VAL A 265 4.01 2.80 5.58
CA VAL A 265 4.78 3.75 4.79
C VAL A 265 6.02 3.02 4.30
N ASP A 266 5.97 2.48 3.10
CA ASP A 266 7.05 1.69 2.52
C ASP A 266 7.61 2.26 1.22
N ASP A 267 6.97 3.28 0.66
CA ASP A 267 7.42 3.97 -0.55
C ASP A 267 7.67 5.45 -0.28
N ASP A 268 8.77 5.98 -0.81
CA ASP A 268 9.09 7.39 -0.76
C ASP A 268 8.50 8.09 -1.98
N HIS A 269 7.31 8.66 -1.84
CA HIS A 269 6.86 9.59 -2.87
C HIS A 269 7.82 10.79 -2.88
N MET A 270 8.44 11.03 -4.03
CA MET A 270 9.60 11.91 -4.20
C MET A 270 9.40 13.38 -3.75
N ASP A 271 8.16 13.81 -3.53
CA ASP A 271 7.78 15.15 -3.08
C ASP A 271 7.35 15.22 -1.58
N HIS A 272 7.40 14.10 -0.84
CA HIS A 272 6.90 13.99 0.53
C HIS A 272 7.86 14.56 1.60
N ASP A 273 7.29 15.33 2.52
CA ASP A 273 8.04 15.97 3.63
C ASP A 273 7.59 15.52 5.03
N ASN A 274 6.55 14.68 5.23
CA ASN A 274 6.18 14.24 6.59
C ASN A 274 5.15 13.09 6.76
N SER A 275 5.37 11.93 6.16
CA SER A 275 4.43 10.81 6.20
C SER A 275 4.41 10.11 7.57
N ARG A 276 3.33 10.29 8.33
CA ARG A 276 3.09 9.61 9.62
C ARG A 276 2.19 8.39 9.44
N GLY A 277 2.27 7.45 10.37
CA GLY A 277 1.30 6.36 10.45
C GLY A 277 -0.06 6.87 10.93
N ILE A 278 -0.31 6.75 12.24
CA ILE A 278 -1.52 7.26 12.90
C ILE A 278 -1.18 8.58 13.60
N ARG A 279 -1.90 9.64 13.26
CA ARG A 279 -1.73 10.97 13.86
C ARG A 279 -2.95 11.35 14.69
N VAL A 280 -2.74 11.59 15.98
CA VAL A 280 -3.74 12.16 16.89
C VAL A 280 -3.54 13.68 16.97
N ALA A 281 -4.48 14.44 16.43
CA ALA A 281 -4.41 15.90 16.31
C ALA A 281 -5.81 16.53 16.36
N ASP A 282 -5.88 17.85 16.59
CA ASP A 282 -7.05 18.73 16.46
C ASP A 282 -8.34 18.35 17.22
N GLY A 283 -8.25 17.41 18.16
CA GLY A 283 -9.35 17.04 19.04
C GLY A 283 -8.86 16.59 20.42
N HIS A 284 -9.74 16.71 21.42
CA HIS A 284 -9.38 16.52 22.83
C HIS A 284 -9.07 15.07 23.23
N GLY A 285 -9.31 14.08 22.37
CA GLY A 285 -9.21 12.67 22.75
C GLY A 285 -10.15 12.27 23.90
N PRO A 286 -9.98 11.06 24.47
CA PRO A 286 -9.01 10.06 24.07
C PRO A 286 -9.34 9.43 22.70
N VAL A 287 -8.28 9.04 21.98
CA VAL A 287 -8.35 8.13 20.83
C VAL A 287 -7.79 6.76 21.24
N ASP A 288 -8.52 5.68 20.96
CA ASP A 288 -8.03 4.32 21.21
C ASP A 288 -7.39 3.71 19.95
N ILE A 289 -6.17 3.21 20.06
CA ILE A 289 -5.43 2.53 18.98
C ILE A 289 -5.12 1.12 19.49
N GLU A 290 -5.70 0.09 18.88
CA GLU A 290 -5.67 -1.27 19.42
C GLU A 290 -5.45 -2.33 18.33
N GLY A 291 -4.51 -3.26 18.54
CA GLY A 291 -4.36 -4.40 17.64
C GLY A 291 -3.77 -4.05 16.27
N CYS A 292 -3.15 -2.89 16.10
CA CYS A 292 -2.68 -2.42 14.80
C CYS A 292 -1.29 -2.96 14.45
N GLU A 293 -1.06 -3.18 13.16
CA GLU A 293 0.27 -3.37 12.58
C GLU A 293 0.70 -2.08 11.89
N ILE A 294 1.77 -1.46 12.38
CA ILE A 294 2.29 -0.19 11.86
C ILE A 294 3.69 -0.42 11.32
N VAL A 295 3.88 -0.26 10.01
CA VAL A 295 5.14 -0.53 9.31
C VAL A 295 5.64 0.76 8.68
N MET A 296 6.76 1.27 9.18
CA MET A 296 7.41 2.49 8.71
C MET A 296 8.75 2.09 8.09
N GLU A 297 8.75 1.80 6.80
CA GLU A 297 9.86 1.18 6.07
C GLU A 297 10.63 2.16 5.17
N SER A 298 10.01 3.18 4.58
CA SER A 298 10.73 4.17 3.77
C SER A 298 10.10 5.56 3.87
N GLY A 299 10.86 6.59 3.50
CA GLY A 299 10.41 7.98 3.48
C GLY A 299 10.80 8.80 4.72
N GLN A 300 10.11 9.93 4.92
CA GLN A 300 10.38 10.83 6.05
C GLN A 300 9.12 11.12 6.86
N GLY A 301 9.23 11.16 8.19
CA GLY A 301 8.10 11.59 9.01
C GLY A 301 8.36 11.71 10.50
N GLY A 302 7.27 11.97 11.23
CA GLY A 302 7.28 12.16 12.68
C GLY A 302 7.14 10.89 13.51
N GLY A 303 6.81 9.76 12.88
CA GLY A 303 6.70 8.44 13.51
C GLY A 303 5.48 7.63 13.12
N GLY A 304 5.44 6.39 13.60
CA GLY A 304 4.34 5.44 13.38
C GLY A 304 3.07 5.83 14.12
N VAL A 305 3.19 6.29 15.38
CA VAL A 305 2.09 6.92 16.12
C VAL A 305 2.55 8.28 16.62
N VAL A 306 1.79 9.33 16.31
CA VAL A 306 2.14 10.71 16.67
C VAL A 306 0.98 11.40 17.37
N GLY A 307 1.16 11.78 18.63
CA GLY A 307 0.30 12.76 19.30
C GLY A 307 0.91 14.15 19.16
N ALA A 308 0.22 15.08 18.50
CA ALA A 308 0.79 16.40 18.22
C ALA A 308 -0.27 17.52 18.23
N MET A 309 0.20 18.76 18.39
CA MET A 309 -0.62 19.97 18.37
C MET A 309 -1.76 19.93 19.41
N SER A 310 -2.97 20.33 19.03
CA SER A 310 -4.20 20.29 19.81
C SER A 310 -4.83 18.91 19.97
N GLY A 311 -4.15 17.84 19.52
CA GLY A 311 -4.50 16.48 19.91
C GLY A 311 -4.37 16.35 21.43
N GLY A 312 -5.39 15.86 22.12
CA GLY A 312 -5.34 15.59 23.56
C GLY A 312 -4.48 14.38 23.88
N ASN A 313 -5.13 13.25 24.16
CA ASN A 313 -4.43 12.00 24.49
C ASN A 313 -4.88 10.81 23.65
N PHE A 314 -4.09 9.74 23.70
CA PHE A 314 -4.41 8.44 23.12
C PHE A 314 -4.06 7.26 24.02
N ASN A 315 -4.73 6.14 23.79
CA ASN A 315 -4.39 4.85 24.37
C ASN A 315 -3.94 3.93 23.23
N LEU A 316 -2.64 3.62 23.16
CA LEU A 316 -2.08 2.64 22.24
C LEU A 316 -1.91 1.31 22.96
N SER A 317 -2.54 0.25 22.43
CA SER A 317 -2.43 -1.08 23.03
C SER A 317 -2.36 -2.22 22.04
N ASN A 318 -1.76 -3.35 22.46
CA ASN A 318 -1.76 -4.62 21.73
C ASN A 318 -1.28 -4.49 20.27
N SER A 319 -0.37 -3.57 19.98
CA SER A 319 0.02 -3.19 18.62
C SER A 319 1.50 -3.48 18.36
N ARG A 320 1.89 -3.56 17.08
CA ARG A 320 3.29 -3.61 16.65
C ARG A 320 3.64 -2.37 15.85
N ILE A 321 4.84 -1.84 16.08
CA ILE A 321 5.43 -0.79 15.26
C ILE A 321 6.80 -1.27 14.77
N TYR A 322 6.97 -1.37 13.46
CA TYR A 322 8.27 -1.58 12.83
C TYR A 322 8.77 -0.26 12.24
N VAL A 323 10.04 0.08 12.48
CA VAL A 323 10.67 1.27 11.92
C VAL A 323 12.05 0.89 11.37
N SER A 324 12.18 0.91 10.05
CA SER A 324 13.43 0.61 9.35
C SER A 324 14.47 1.72 9.52
N GLU A 325 15.68 1.49 9.00
CA GLU A 325 16.69 2.54 8.88
C GLU A 325 16.36 3.60 7.81
N GLN A 326 15.56 3.24 6.79
CA GLN A 326 15.23 4.11 5.66
C GLN A 326 14.08 5.07 5.97
N TYR A 327 13.26 4.80 7.00
CA TYR A 327 12.27 5.76 7.49
C TYR A 327 12.91 6.79 8.43
N THR A 328 13.11 8.01 7.92
CA THR A 328 13.94 9.02 8.58
C THR A 328 13.14 10.21 9.14
N SER A 329 13.73 10.91 10.09
CA SER A 329 13.15 12.14 10.64
C SER A 329 13.14 13.24 9.58
N VAL A 330 12.05 13.99 9.50
CA VAL A 330 11.94 15.19 8.65
C VAL A 330 13.11 16.15 8.89
N GLY A 331 13.67 16.67 7.79
CA GLY A 331 14.79 17.61 7.82
C GLY A 331 16.11 16.99 8.32
N SER A 332 16.21 15.66 8.37
CA SER A 332 17.47 14.96 8.64
C SER A 332 18.31 14.71 7.39
N ASN A 333 17.79 14.95 6.19
CA ASN A 333 18.42 14.58 4.92
C ASN A 333 18.82 13.09 4.89
N GLY A 334 17.94 12.21 5.40
CA GLY A 334 18.19 10.76 5.42
C GLY A 334 19.19 10.28 6.49
N THR A 335 19.69 11.15 7.36
CA THR A 335 20.80 10.80 8.29
C THR A 335 20.34 10.29 9.65
N ARG A 336 19.06 10.45 10.01
CA ARG A 336 18.54 10.09 11.33
C ARG A 336 17.21 9.38 11.18
N GLY A 337 17.07 8.18 11.74
CA GLY A 337 15.80 7.47 11.81
C GLY A 337 14.73 8.29 12.53
N ALA A 338 13.48 8.08 12.17
CA ALA A 338 12.34 8.63 12.91
C ALA A 338 12.03 7.76 14.14
N GLY A 339 11.19 8.27 15.04
CA GLY A 339 10.68 7.52 16.19
C GLY A 339 9.56 6.57 15.80
N ALA A 340 9.35 5.51 16.59
CA ALA A 340 8.12 4.71 16.48
C ALA A 340 6.92 5.48 17.05
N ILE A 341 7.14 6.14 18.20
CA ILE A 341 6.12 6.96 18.86
C ILE A 341 6.70 8.33 19.18
N LEU A 342 5.97 9.38 18.79
CA LEU A 342 6.24 10.76 19.18
C LEU A 342 5.03 11.33 19.91
N VAL A 343 5.25 11.76 21.15
CA VAL A 343 4.27 12.56 21.91
C VAL A 343 4.81 13.98 21.99
N ASP A 344 4.49 14.81 21.00
CA ASP A 344 5.05 16.16 20.79
C ASP A 344 4.29 17.21 21.58
N GLU A 345 4.90 18.29 22.06
CA GLU A 345 4.30 19.34 22.93
C GLU A 345 2.84 19.74 22.56
N PRO A 346 1.90 19.89 23.52
CA PRO A 346 0.54 20.29 23.22
C PRO A 346 0.47 21.77 22.86
N THR A 347 -0.20 22.07 21.75
CA THR A 347 -0.56 23.44 21.42
C THR A 347 -2.07 23.61 21.59
N GLU A 348 -2.51 24.76 22.11
CA GLU A 348 -3.93 25.13 22.18
C GLU A 348 -4.83 24.30 23.12
N ILE A 349 -4.29 23.29 23.81
CA ILE A 349 -4.98 22.52 24.85
C ILE A 349 -4.28 22.68 26.21
N THR A 350 -5.04 23.03 27.25
CA THR A 350 -4.49 23.30 28.60
C THR A 350 -4.19 22.04 29.39
N ASP A 351 -4.99 20.99 29.19
CA ASP A 351 -4.80 19.68 29.79
C ASP A 351 -5.00 18.63 28.70
N PRO A 352 -3.91 18.13 28.07
CA PRO A 352 -4.01 17.12 27.03
C PRO A 352 -4.38 15.74 27.59
N GLY A 353 -4.46 15.55 28.90
CA GLY A 353 -4.71 14.25 29.52
C GLY A 353 -3.47 13.35 29.54
N THR A 354 -3.70 12.05 29.75
CA THR A 354 -2.66 11.03 29.89
C THR A 354 -2.60 10.15 28.66
N ASN A 355 -1.43 9.99 28.04
CA ASN A 355 -1.22 8.98 27.02
C ASN A 355 -0.83 7.65 27.68
N THR A 356 -1.43 6.57 27.22
CA THR A 356 -1.10 5.21 27.66
C THR A 356 -0.59 4.40 26.48
N ILE A 357 0.59 3.81 26.62
CA ILE A 357 1.22 2.91 25.66
C ILE A 357 1.41 1.58 26.38
N GLN A 358 0.66 0.56 26.01
CA GLN A 358 0.63 -0.70 26.75
C GLN A 358 0.67 -1.94 25.87
N ASN A 359 1.51 -2.93 26.21
CA ASN A 359 1.59 -4.19 25.45
C ASN A 359 1.88 -3.93 23.95
N VAL A 360 2.96 -3.20 23.69
CA VAL A 360 3.39 -2.79 22.35
C VAL A 360 4.78 -3.35 22.08
N ALA A 361 4.99 -3.88 20.87
CA ALA A 361 6.30 -4.27 20.38
C ALA A 361 6.81 -3.26 19.36
N ILE A 362 8.02 -2.73 19.57
CA ILE A 362 8.69 -1.78 18.68
C ILE A 362 9.98 -2.42 18.18
N THR A 363 10.12 -2.57 16.86
CA THR A 363 11.25 -3.27 16.22
C THR A 363 11.84 -2.49 15.03
N GLY A 364 13.04 -2.86 14.58
CA GLY A 364 13.65 -2.40 13.32
C GLY A 364 14.99 -1.69 13.49
N GLU A 365 15.52 -1.15 12.40
CA GLU A 365 16.93 -0.77 12.26
C GLU A 365 17.14 0.76 12.35
N ALA A 366 16.11 1.52 12.73
CA ALA A 366 16.16 2.97 12.84
C ALA A 366 17.35 3.46 13.69
N LYS A 367 18.21 4.29 13.08
CA LYS A 367 19.44 4.82 13.69
C LYS A 367 19.22 6.18 14.34
N TYR A 368 19.99 6.49 15.37
CA TYR A 368 19.96 7.75 16.12
C TYR A 368 18.60 8.05 16.79
N ARG A 369 18.60 9.05 17.70
CA ARG A 369 17.43 9.48 18.47
C ARG A 369 16.81 8.31 19.22
N SER A 370 15.49 8.22 19.32
CA SER A 370 14.82 7.25 20.19
C SER A 370 13.68 6.52 19.52
N ALA A 371 13.37 5.33 20.04
CA ALA A 371 12.18 4.59 19.69
C ALA A 371 10.91 5.33 20.12
N ILE A 372 10.89 5.84 21.36
CA ILE A 372 9.81 6.66 21.92
C ILE A 372 10.38 8.02 22.35
N CYS A 373 9.76 9.11 21.90
CA CYS A 373 10.10 10.47 22.31
C CYS A 373 8.90 11.13 22.98
N LEU A 374 9.11 11.62 24.21
CA LEU A 374 8.11 12.28 25.05
C LEU A 374 8.50 13.75 25.26
N ARG A 375 7.66 14.65 24.75
CA ARG A 375 7.74 16.12 24.96
C ARG A 375 6.53 16.66 25.71
N ARG A 376 5.79 15.76 26.36
CA ARG A 376 4.58 16.07 27.13
C ARG A 376 4.68 15.45 28.51
N ASP A 377 3.93 16.03 29.43
CA ASP A 377 3.73 15.43 30.74
C ASP A 377 2.83 14.19 30.67
N ASN A 378 2.82 13.43 31.77
CA ASN A 378 1.79 12.43 32.09
C ASN A 378 1.68 11.29 31.05
N ASN A 379 2.79 10.66 30.68
CA ASN A 379 2.78 9.48 29.83
C ASN A 379 3.03 8.18 30.61
N VAL A 380 2.40 7.10 30.16
CA VAL A 380 2.49 5.77 30.76
C VAL A 380 2.95 4.79 29.70
N ILE A 381 4.13 4.22 29.89
CA ILE A 381 4.68 3.17 29.05
C ILE A 381 4.70 1.90 29.89
N LYS A 382 3.93 0.89 29.50
CA LYS A 382 3.74 -0.30 30.34
C LYS A 382 3.75 -1.59 29.54
N ASP A 383 4.48 -2.59 30.01
CA ASP A 383 4.54 -3.90 29.33
C ASP A 383 4.96 -3.74 27.85
N VAL A 384 5.92 -2.85 27.57
CA VAL A 384 6.38 -2.51 26.21
C VAL A 384 7.72 -3.18 25.94
N CYS A 385 7.88 -3.73 24.75
CA CYS A 385 9.16 -4.22 24.26
C CYS A 385 9.71 -3.35 23.13
N ILE A 386 10.96 -2.93 23.24
CA ILE A 386 11.71 -2.18 22.24
C ILE A 386 12.95 -3.00 21.89
N HIS A 387 13.07 -3.41 20.64
CA HIS A 387 14.26 -4.06 20.09
C HIS A 387 14.63 -3.40 18.77
N GLN A 388 15.49 -2.38 18.83
CA GLN A 388 15.95 -1.68 17.64
C GLN A 388 17.46 -1.73 17.54
N THR A 389 17.98 -2.04 16.36
CA THR A 389 19.40 -2.40 16.16
C THR A 389 20.25 -1.29 15.55
N GLY A 390 19.63 -0.17 15.17
CA GLY A 390 20.32 0.95 14.53
C GLY A 390 21.31 1.67 15.44
N ASP A 391 22.45 2.10 14.87
CA ASP A 391 23.50 2.83 15.58
C ASP A 391 22.98 4.02 16.38
N TYR A 392 23.48 4.20 17.61
CA TYR A 392 23.14 5.31 18.52
C TYR A 392 21.63 5.48 18.78
N ARG A 393 20.84 4.42 18.66
CA ARG A 393 19.42 4.43 18.96
C ARG A 393 19.18 4.31 20.46
N ASP A 394 18.46 5.24 21.04
CA ASP A 394 17.97 5.21 22.41
C ASP A 394 16.58 4.54 22.48
N GLY A 395 16.19 4.07 23.66
CA GLY A 395 14.88 3.45 23.88
C GLY A 395 13.79 4.50 24.04
N VAL A 396 13.63 5.00 25.26
CA VAL A 396 12.66 6.07 25.61
C VAL A 396 13.41 7.32 26.02
N VAL A 397 13.04 8.45 25.43
CA VAL A 397 13.61 9.77 25.76
C VAL A 397 12.49 10.70 26.21
N ALA A 398 12.65 11.34 27.36
CA ALA A 398 11.87 12.51 27.74
C ALA A 398 12.72 13.77 27.55
N GLU A 399 12.15 14.77 26.89
CA GLU A 399 12.83 16.05 26.64
C GLU A 399 11.89 17.24 26.85
N ARG A 400 12.46 18.46 26.93
CA ARG A 400 11.72 19.75 27.01
C ARG A 400 10.80 19.89 28.22
N ASP A 401 11.37 19.70 29.40
CA ASP A 401 10.73 19.75 30.71
C ASP A 401 9.56 18.75 30.89
N ALA A 402 9.45 17.75 30.01
CA ALA A 402 8.39 16.73 30.07
C ALA A 402 8.49 15.92 31.36
N SER A 403 7.45 15.97 32.19
CA SER A 403 7.45 15.46 33.56
C SER A 403 6.36 14.41 33.83
N SER A 404 6.43 13.74 34.98
CA SER A 404 5.40 12.78 35.40
C SER A 404 5.22 11.60 34.43
N ASN A 405 6.30 11.22 33.73
CA ASN A 405 6.31 10.06 32.84
C ASN A 405 6.74 8.80 33.60
N ARG A 406 6.22 7.66 33.19
CA ARG A 406 6.56 6.37 33.79
C ARG A 406 6.75 5.26 32.77
N ALA A 407 7.78 4.47 32.99
CA ALA A 407 8.06 3.22 32.29
C ALA A 407 7.98 2.06 33.28
N GLU A 408 7.04 1.15 33.08
CA GLU A 408 6.73 0.02 33.96
C GLU A 408 6.81 -1.30 33.19
N ASN A 409 7.62 -2.26 33.66
CA ASN A 409 7.78 -3.58 33.03
C ASN A 409 8.16 -3.48 31.54
N VAL A 410 9.20 -2.73 31.23
CA VAL A 410 9.65 -2.53 29.85
C VAL A 410 10.85 -3.41 29.54
N ASN A 411 10.88 -4.00 28.34
CA ASN A 411 12.07 -4.65 27.80
C ASN A 411 12.68 -3.73 26.74
N ILE A 412 13.90 -3.25 26.93
CA ILE A 412 14.53 -2.29 26.01
C ILE A 412 15.92 -2.79 25.64
N ASN A 413 16.11 -3.13 24.38
CA ASN A 413 17.39 -3.51 23.83
C ASN A 413 17.68 -2.65 22.60
N VAL A 414 18.66 -1.77 22.76
CA VAL A 414 19.07 -0.80 21.76
C VAL A 414 20.58 -0.54 21.88
N PRO A 415 21.28 -0.13 20.81
CA PRO A 415 22.71 0.21 20.88
C PRO A 415 23.06 1.45 21.72
N GLY A 416 22.10 2.36 21.92
CA GLY A 416 22.25 3.58 22.72
C GLY A 416 21.88 3.37 24.19
N THR A 417 21.16 4.33 24.77
CA THR A 417 20.71 4.29 26.17
C THR A 417 19.23 3.92 26.24
N GLU A 418 18.87 3.02 27.14
CA GLU A 418 17.50 2.50 27.21
C GLU A 418 16.47 3.56 27.64
N ILE A 419 16.84 4.40 28.61
CA ILE A 419 16.03 5.51 29.11
C ILE A 419 16.92 6.74 29.22
N VAL A 420 16.55 7.82 28.54
CA VAL A 420 17.24 9.11 28.61
C VAL A 420 16.31 10.18 29.16
N ASP A 421 16.85 10.89 30.13
CA ASP A 421 16.30 12.15 30.64
C ASP A 421 17.12 13.29 30.01
N ASP A 422 16.57 13.93 28.98
CA ASP A 422 17.16 15.06 28.26
C ASP A 422 16.40 16.35 28.60
N ASP A 423 16.53 16.78 29.85
CA ASP A 423 15.76 17.89 30.43
C ASP A 423 14.29 17.50 30.62
N GLY A 424 14.01 16.30 31.11
CA GLY A 424 12.67 15.78 31.40
C GLY A 424 12.62 14.98 32.71
N ASP A 425 11.66 14.06 32.84
CA ASP A 425 11.61 13.08 33.92
C ASP A 425 10.88 11.82 33.48
N ILE A 426 11.51 10.65 33.70
CA ILE A 426 10.91 9.32 33.52
C ILE A 426 11.22 8.48 34.76
N SER A 427 10.17 8.10 35.49
CA SER A 427 10.27 7.08 36.53
C SER A 427 10.27 5.68 35.93
N VAL A 428 11.22 4.82 36.34
CA VAL A 428 11.40 3.48 35.73
C VAL A 428 11.24 2.38 36.79
N SER A 429 10.48 1.33 36.45
CA SER A 429 10.39 0.11 37.25
C SER A 429 10.27 -1.12 36.36
N GLY A 430 10.93 -2.22 36.73
CA GLY A 430 10.84 -3.48 35.97
C GLY A 430 11.49 -3.46 34.59
N LEU A 431 12.59 -2.72 34.39
CA LEU A 431 13.36 -2.72 33.15
C LEU A 431 14.13 -4.04 32.95
N THR A 432 14.02 -4.63 31.76
CA THR A 432 14.81 -5.78 31.26
C THR A 432 15.47 -5.43 29.92
N LEU A 433 16.45 -6.24 29.48
CA LEU A 433 17.31 -5.98 28.31
C LEU A 433 17.42 -7.22 27.39
N ASP A 434 16.37 -8.02 27.28
CA ASP A 434 16.38 -9.27 26.52
C ASP A 434 16.42 -9.01 25.00
N ASP A 435 17.11 -9.86 24.24
CA ASP A 435 17.36 -9.76 22.78
C ASP A 435 16.15 -10.09 21.89
N ALA A 436 14.95 -10.20 22.45
CA ALA A 436 13.75 -10.53 21.68
C ALA A 436 12.51 -9.78 22.17
N CYS A 437 11.67 -9.39 21.21
CA CYS A 437 10.32 -8.92 21.50
C CYS A 437 9.31 -10.03 21.23
N ALA A 438 8.61 -10.45 22.28
CA ALA A 438 7.38 -11.20 22.10
C ALA A 438 6.32 -10.28 21.49
N PHE A 439 5.71 -10.70 20.38
CA PHE A 439 4.63 -9.94 19.76
C PHE A 439 3.32 -10.13 20.54
N PRO A 440 2.48 -9.08 20.65
CA PRO A 440 1.12 -9.23 21.14
C PRO A 440 0.33 -10.28 20.35
N SER A 441 -0.51 -11.04 21.05
CA SER A 441 -1.34 -12.08 20.42
C SER A 441 -2.25 -11.51 19.33
N GLY A 442 -2.18 -12.06 18.11
CA GLY A 442 -3.03 -11.66 16.98
C GLY A 442 -2.40 -10.62 16.05
N VAL A 443 -1.22 -10.09 16.38
CA VAL A 443 -0.41 -9.26 15.47
C VAL A 443 0.78 -10.11 15.00
N THR A 444 0.83 -10.43 13.71
CA THR A 444 1.94 -11.20 13.14
C THR A 444 3.14 -10.29 12.97
N GLY A 445 4.32 -10.77 13.38
CA GLY A 445 5.54 -10.19 12.87
C GLY A 445 5.67 -10.55 11.39
N MET A 446 5.99 -9.58 10.54
CA MET A 446 6.97 -9.86 9.49
C MET A 446 8.23 -10.28 10.24
N GLU A 447 8.33 -11.59 10.51
CA GLU A 447 9.60 -12.21 10.78
C GLU A 447 10.37 -12.03 9.49
N THR A 448 11.39 -11.18 9.52
CA THR A 448 12.54 -11.43 8.67
C THR A 448 13.12 -12.75 9.15
N THR A 449 12.56 -13.85 8.63
CA THR A 449 13.16 -15.17 8.72
C THR A 449 14.42 -15.14 7.88
N SER A 450 15.48 -14.58 8.46
CA SER A 450 16.83 -14.99 8.18
C SER A 450 16.95 -16.45 8.61
N THR A 451 16.63 -17.36 7.70
CA THR A 451 17.04 -18.77 7.72
C THR A 451 16.67 -19.42 6.38
N ASP A 452 17.43 -19.10 5.34
CA ASP A 452 18.17 -20.12 4.60
C ASP A 452 19.29 -19.44 3.80
N THR A 453 20.52 -19.87 4.04
CA THR A 453 21.67 -19.55 3.19
C THR A 453 21.42 -20.18 1.83
N ASN A 454 20.77 -19.46 0.91
CA ASN A 454 20.65 -19.74 -0.53
C ASN A 454 19.82 -18.73 -1.34
N SER A 455 19.35 -17.59 -0.80
CA SER A 455 18.56 -16.66 -1.62
C SER A 455 19.47 -15.73 -2.43
N LEU A 456 19.13 -15.52 -3.71
CA LEU A 456 19.72 -14.47 -4.54
C LEU A 456 19.35 -13.05 -4.04
N ALA A 457 18.51 -12.94 -3.00
CA ALA A 457 17.96 -11.68 -2.50
C ALA A 457 19.05 -10.69 -2.03
N ASP A 458 20.18 -11.18 -1.52
CA ASP A 458 21.28 -10.35 -1.03
C ASP A 458 22.33 -10.03 -2.12
N ALA A 459 22.05 -10.33 -3.39
CA ALA A 459 23.02 -10.15 -4.47
C ALA A 459 23.40 -8.66 -4.64
N PRO A 460 24.71 -8.33 -4.67
CA PRO A 460 25.14 -6.94 -4.85
C PRO A 460 24.85 -6.47 -6.28
N TRP A 461 24.78 -5.15 -6.49
CA TRP A 461 24.53 -4.54 -7.80
C TRP A 461 25.59 -3.49 -8.14
N PRO A 462 26.10 -3.46 -9.39
CA PRO A 462 27.03 -2.43 -9.83
C PRO A 462 26.30 -1.09 -9.99
N SER A 463 26.89 0.00 -9.50
CA SER A 463 26.31 1.35 -9.52
C SER A 463 26.14 1.91 -10.94
N GLY A 464 26.90 1.39 -11.90
CA GLY A 464 26.80 1.73 -13.33
C GLY A 464 25.77 0.93 -14.13
N SER A 465 25.04 -0.02 -13.53
CA SER A 465 24.06 -0.83 -14.25
C SER A 465 22.87 -0.01 -14.72
N SER A 466 22.53 -0.12 -16.01
CA SER A 466 21.31 0.50 -16.53
C SER A 466 20.11 -0.36 -16.15
N ARG A 467 19.18 0.28 -15.45
CA ARG A 467 17.87 -0.30 -15.06
C ARG A 467 16.99 -0.62 -16.27
N LEU A 468 17.28 -0.03 -17.42
CA LEU A 468 16.58 -0.30 -18.68
C LEU A 468 17.17 -1.46 -19.49
N THR A 469 18.34 -2.00 -19.10
CA THR A 469 19.01 -3.05 -19.89
C THR A 469 18.82 -4.43 -19.30
N TYR A 470 19.66 -4.86 -18.35
CA TYR A 470 19.70 -6.27 -17.93
C TYR A 470 20.03 -6.32 -16.45
N ALA A 471 19.33 -7.20 -15.75
CA ALA A 471 19.65 -7.48 -14.35
C ALA A 471 21.06 -8.00 -14.22
N THR A 472 21.84 -7.36 -13.36
CA THR A 472 23.26 -7.66 -13.14
C THR A 472 23.53 -7.71 -11.64
N MET A 473 23.98 -8.87 -11.16
CA MET A 473 24.58 -8.99 -9.83
C MET A 473 26.08 -8.76 -9.94
N GLY A 474 26.68 -8.00 -9.05
CA GLY A 474 28.06 -7.57 -9.22
C GLY A 474 28.51 -6.32 -8.48
N HIS A 475 29.76 -5.95 -8.77
CA HIS A 475 30.41 -4.74 -8.30
C HIS A 475 30.91 -3.91 -9.50
N ASP A 476 31.23 -2.63 -9.26
CA ASP A 476 31.77 -1.76 -10.30
C ASP A 476 33.17 -2.20 -10.75
N ASP A 477 33.49 -1.96 -12.03
CA ASP A 477 34.79 -2.23 -12.67
C ASP A 477 35.24 -3.71 -12.74
N THR A 478 34.29 -4.66 -12.64
CA THR A 478 34.53 -6.11 -12.78
C THR A 478 34.02 -6.66 -14.13
N VAL A 479 34.66 -7.72 -14.65
CA VAL A 479 34.21 -8.40 -15.88
C VAL A 479 32.82 -9.02 -15.68
N THR A 480 31.99 -9.03 -16.74
CA THR A 480 30.60 -9.50 -16.66
C THR A 480 30.42 -10.75 -17.51
N ALA A 481 29.97 -11.84 -16.90
CA ALA A 481 29.45 -13.01 -17.59
C ALA A 481 27.97 -12.80 -17.94
N ASP A 482 27.61 -13.11 -19.19
CA ASP A 482 26.23 -13.11 -19.66
C ASP A 482 25.64 -14.52 -19.52
N VAL A 483 24.54 -14.64 -18.78
CA VAL A 483 23.79 -15.89 -18.62
C VAL A 483 22.55 -15.81 -19.49
N PHE A 484 22.54 -16.60 -20.55
CA PHE A 484 21.40 -16.76 -21.44
C PHE A 484 20.54 -17.90 -20.94
N MET A 485 19.28 -17.62 -20.58
CA MET A 485 18.32 -18.66 -20.21
C MET A 485 16.87 -18.17 -20.43
N GLY A 486 15.95 -19.12 -20.61
CA GLY A 486 14.53 -18.89 -20.77
C GLY A 486 13.73 -19.30 -19.53
N PHE A 487 12.44 -19.61 -19.76
CA PHE A 487 11.45 -20.05 -18.77
C PHE A 487 10.50 -21.10 -19.39
N GLU A 488 11.05 -22.00 -20.21
CA GLU A 488 10.31 -23.07 -20.89
C GLU A 488 10.27 -24.38 -20.07
N ASP A 489 10.62 -24.33 -18.77
CA ASP A 489 10.57 -25.44 -17.81
C ASP A 489 11.40 -26.67 -18.26
N SER A 490 12.59 -26.41 -18.83
CA SER A 490 13.52 -27.47 -19.20
C SER A 490 14.44 -27.86 -18.04
N GLU A 491 14.90 -29.11 -18.02
CA GLU A 491 15.83 -29.61 -17.01
C GLU A 491 17.18 -28.84 -17.01
N ASP A 492 17.54 -28.26 -18.16
CA ASP A 492 18.74 -27.45 -18.34
C ASP A 492 18.56 -26.03 -17.76
N GLU A 493 17.35 -25.45 -17.88
CA GLU A 493 17.02 -24.15 -17.28
C GLU A 493 16.96 -24.23 -15.75
N GLU A 494 16.47 -25.34 -15.20
CA GLU A 494 16.50 -25.61 -13.77
C GLU A 494 17.95 -25.68 -13.26
N ALA A 495 18.83 -26.33 -14.02
CA ALA A 495 20.25 -26.39 -13.71
C ALA A 495 20.93 -25.02 -13.75
N ALA A 496 20.59 -24.17 -14.72
CA ALA A 496 21.06 -22.78 -14.81
C ALA A 496 20.62 -21.94 -13.62
N LEU A 497 19.36 -22.06 -13.17
CA LEU A 497 18.88 -21.40 -11.96
C LEU A 497 19.66 -21.87 -10.72
N LEU A 498 19.86 -23.18 -10.57
CA LEU A 498 20.58 -23.76 -9.43
C LEU A 498 22.07 -23.39 -9.40
N ALA A 499 22.64 -22.95 -10.53
CA ALA A 499 24.00 -22.44 -10.60
C ALA A 499 24.13 -20.99 -10.09
N MET A 500 23.06 -20.18 -10.13
CA MET A 500 23.13 -18.74 -9.80
C MET A 500 23.56 -18.48 -8.34
N PRO A 501 23.02 -19.15 -7.30
CA PRO A 501 23.48 -18.92 -5.92
C PRO A 501 24.96 -19.28 -5.71
N HIS A 502 25.46 -20.30 -6.42
CA HIS A 502 26.87 -20.68 -6.39
C HIS A 502 27.75 -19.60 -7.03
N LEU A 503 27.39 -19.10 -8.21
CA LEU A 503 28.12 -17.99 -8.85
C LEU A 503 28.12 -16.73 -8.00
N LEU A 504 26.99 -16.43 -7.36
CA LEU A 504 26.86 -15.33 -6.42
C LEU A 504 27.88 -15.47 -5.28
N GLN A 505 27.86 -16.61 -4.58
CA GLN A 505 28.71 -16.84 -3.41
C GLN A 505 30.20 -16.95 -3.76
N GLU A 506 30.54 -17.66 -4.84
CA GLU A 506 31.94 -17.99 -5.16
C GLU A 506 32.67 -16.84 -5.89
N PHE A 507 32.00 -16.11 -6.78
CA PHE A 507 32.64 -15.12 -7.64
C PHE A 507 32.13 -13.69 -7.46
N VAL A 508 30.83 -13.50 -7.30
CA VAL A 508 30.22 -12.16 -7.23
C VAL A 508 30.54 -11.50 -5.89
N GLU A 509 30.31 -12.18 -4.76
CA GLU A 509 30.65 -11.66 -3.42
C GLU A 509 32.15 -11.38 -3.24
N ALA A 510 32.99 -12.15 -3.94
CA ALA A 510 34.43 -11.95 -3.96
C ALA A 510 34.86 -10.73 -4.82
N GLY A 511 33.94 -10.12 -5.57
CA GLY A 511 34.22 -9.04 -6.51
C GLY A 511 34.97 -9.48 -7.77
N GLU A 512 35.03 -10.80 -8.02
CA GLU A 512 35.80 -11.40 -9.12
C GLU A 512 35.02 -11.42 -10.44
N LEU A 513 33.69 -11.52 -10.39
CA LEU A 513 32.82 -11.60 -11.57
C LEU A 513 31.48 -10.87 -11.33
N ASN A 514 30.96 -10.19 -12.35
CA ASN A 514 29.56 -9.79 -12.42
C ASN A 514 28.78 -10.83 -13.24
N VAL A 515 27.54 -11.11 -12.85
CA VAL A 515 26.66 -12.03 -13.59
C VAL A 515 25.45 -11.26 -14.08
N ARG A 516 25.21 -11.28 -15.39
CA ARG A 516 24.13 -10.56 -16.05
C ARG A 516 23.16 -11.52 -16.70
N PHE A 517 21.89 -11.42 -16.32
CA PHE A 517 20.83 -12.25 -16.89
C PHE A 517 20.36 -11.70 -18.24
N ARG A 518 20.29 -12.57 -19.23
CA ARG A 518 19.76 -12.30 -20.58
C ARG A 518 18.64 -13.28 -20.92
N PRO A 519 17.37 -12.83 -21.01
CA PRO A 519 16.28 -13.71 -21.38
C PRO A 519 16.41 -14.15 -22.84
N TYR A 520 16.52 -15.45 -23.09
CA TYR A 520 16.75 -16.01 -24.44
C TYR A 520 15.96 -17.31 -24.66
N GLY A 521 15.74 -17.68 -25.92
CA GLY A 521 14.96 -18.88 -26.26
C GLY A 521 13.46 -18.75 -25.94
N LEU A 522 12.89 -17.54 -26.02
CA LEU A 522 11.49 -17.28 -25.73
C LEU A 522 10.63 -17.73 -26.93
N GLU A 523 10.16 -18.98 -26.93
CA GLU A 523 9.44 -19.56 -28.07
C GLU A 523 7.94 -19.18 -28.10
N SER A 524 7.45 -18.51 -27.05
CA SER A 524 6.04 -18.19 -26.83
C SER A 524 5.81 -16.71 -26.49
N GLU A 525 4.65 -16.17 -26.90
CA GLU A 525 4.18 -14.83 -26.47
C GLU A 525 4.14 -14.72 -24.93
N ARG A 526 3.85 -15.85 -24.26
CA ARG A 526 3.92 -16.00 -22.82
C ARG A 526 5.34 -15.79 -22.27
N GLY A 527 6.34 -16.44 -22.86
CA GLY A 527 7.74 -16.27 -22.51
C GLY A 527 8.24 -14.84 -22.76
N GLU A 528 7.84 -14.23 -23.89
CA GLU A 528 8.14 -12.82 -24.18
C GLU A 528 7.53 -11.87 -23.14
N PHE A 529 6.29 -12.15 -22.72
CA PHE A 529 5.62 -11.36 -21.70
C PHE A 529 6.30 -11.51 -20.34
N LEU A 530 6.59 -12.73 -19.89
CA LEU A 530 7.32 -13.00 -18.65
C LEU A 530 8.70 -12.33 -18.63
N ALA A 531 9.46 -12.42 -19.73
CA ALA A 531 10.72 -11.70 -19.86
C ALA A 531 10.54 -10.17 -19.77
N GLY A 532 9.44 -9.64 -20.31
CA GLY A 532 9.05 -8.24 -20.14
C GLY A 532 8.73 -7.87 -18.69
N LEU A 533 8.05 -8.75 -17.94
CA LEU A 533 7.73 -8.53 -16.53
C LEU A 533 9.00 -8.51 -15.69
N LEU A 534 9.89 -9.48 -15.87
CA LEU A 534 11.20 -9.54 -15.19
C LEU A 534 12.03 -8.29 -15.49
N GLN A 535 12.10 -7.88 -16.76
CA GLN A 535 12.82 -6.68 -17.14
C GLN A 535 12.21 -5.42 -16.52
N GLY A 536 10.88 -5.37 -16.36
CA GLY A 536 10.23 -4.27 -15.68
C GLY A 536 10.44 -4.28 -14.17
N VAL A 537 10.55 -5.44 -13.52
CA VAL A 537 10.99 -5.53 -12.12
C VAL A 537 12.42 -5.00 -11.98
N TRP A 538 13.34 -5.34 -12.88
CA TRP A 538 14.68 -4.76 -12.87
C TRP A 538 14.66 -3.23 -13.07
N ASP A 539 13.74 -2.72 -13.88
CA ASP A 539 13.64 -1.29 -14.20
C ASP A 539 13.05 -0.47 -13.03
N HIS A 540 11.99 -0.98 -12.38
CA HIS A 540 11.20 -0.23 -11.39
C HIS A 540 11.37 -0.70 -9.94
N GLU A 541 11.82 -1.93 -9.71
CA GLU A 541 11.99 -2.55 -8.38
C GLU A 541 13.25 -3.41 -8.33
N TRP A 542 14.38 -2.84 -8.76
CA TRP A 542 15.63 -3.60 -8.91
C TRP A 542 16.10 -4.30 -7.62
N SER A 543 15.76 -3.77 -6.43
CA SER A 543 16.11 -4.38 -5.14
C SER A 543 15.42 -5.72 -4.93
N GLU A 544 14.24 -5.89 -5.52
CA GLU A 544 13.44 -7.11 -5.41
C GLU A 544 13.76 -8.11 -6.53
N PHE A 545 14.51 -7.69 -7.56
CA PHE A 545 14.62 -8.46 -8.80
C PHE A 545 15.12 -9.88 -8.57
N TRP A 546 16.18 -10.09 -7.78
CA TRP A 546 16.80 -11.41 -7.67
C TRP A 546 16.00 -12.39 -6.81
N ASP A 547 15.28 -11.88 -5.81
CA ASP A 547 14.35 -12.68 -5.03
C ASP A 547 13.10 -13.00 -5.87
N PHE A 548 12.56 -11.99 -6.57
CA PHE A 548 11.48 -12.18 -7.53
C PHE A 548 11.85 -13.13 -8.67
N PHE A 549 13.07 -13.08 -9.20
CA PHE A 549 13.55 -13.92 -10.29
C PHE A 549 13.48 -15.40 -9.89
N SER A 550 13.98 -15.72 -8.69
CA SER A 550 13.94 -17.07 -8.13
C SER A 550 12.49 -17.54 -7.95
N TRP A 551 11.67 -16.72 -7.31
CA TRP A 551 10.25 -17.02 -7.10
C TRP A 551 9.49 -17.14 -8.42
N ALA A 552 9.74 -16.27 -9.39
CA ALA A 552 9.09 -16.23 -10.68
C ALA A 552 9.35 -17.50 -11.48
N TYR A 553 10.59 -18.00 -11.44
CA TYR A 553 10.92 -19.28 -12.04
C TYR A 553 10.10 -20.42 -11.43
N GLU A 554 10.01 -20.48 -10.10
CA GLU A 554 9.25 -21.54 -9.41
C GLU A 554 7.74 -21.43 -9.59
N ASN A 555 7.19 -20.24 -9.85
CA ASN A 555 5.75 -20.01 -9.75
C ASN A 555 5.06 -19.62 -11.06
N HIS A 556 5.79 -19.24 -12.12
CA HIS A 556 5.17 -18.70 -13.34
C HIS A 556 4.18 -19.66 -14.01
N HIS A 557 4.37 -20.98 -13.87
CA HIS A 557 3.52 -21.99 -14.48
C HIS A 557 2.08 -21.98 -13.93
N ALA A 558 1.86 -21.39 -12.75
CA ALA A 558 0.54 -21.20 -12.16
C ALA A 558 -0.25 -20.03 -12.79
N TYR A 559 0.37 -19.28 -13.70
CA TYR A 559 -0.19 -18.06 -14.30
C TYR A 559 -0.18 -18.15 -15.84
N ASP A 560 -1.26 -17.66 -16.45
CA ASP A 560 -1.43 -17.68 -17.91
C ASP A 560 -0.47 -16.71 -18.62
N LEU A 561 -0.08 -15.61 -17.96
CA LEU A 561 0.90 -14.61 -18.42
C LEU A 561 0.70 -14.20 -19.88
N ASP A 562 -0.48 -13.70 -20.18
CA ASP A 562 -0.94 -13.31 -21.52
C ASP A 562 -1.75 -11.99 -21.54
N SER A 563 -1.97 -11.40 -20.36
CA SER A 563 -2.88 -10.27 -20.15
C SER A 563 -2.41 -9.41 -18.99
N TYR A 564 -3.03 -8.23 -18.86
CA TYR A 564 -2.69 -7.31 -17.78
C TYR A 564 -3.03 -7.92 -16.43
N GLU A 565 -4.12 -8.68 -16.36
CA GLU A 565 -4.60 -9.33 -15.16
C GLU A 565 -3.61 -10.40 -14.72
N SER A 566 -3.26 -11.33 -15.62
CA SER A 566 -2.39 -12.43 -15.27
C SER A 566 -0.95 -11.98 -14.95
N GLY A 567 -0.44 -10.94 -15.63
CA GLY A 567 0.85 -10.34 -15.29
C GLY A 567 0.83 -9.55 -13.98
N SER A 568 -0.24 -8.81 -13.69
CA SER A 568 -0.39 -8.06 -12.43
C SER A 568 -0.56 -8.99 -11.24
N ASP A 569 -1.41 -10.01 -11.37
CA ASP A 569 -1.62 -11.04 -10.35
C ASP A 569 -0.31 -11.78 -10.04
N PHE A 570 0.47 -12.10 -11.06
CA PHE A 570 1.78 -12.73 -10.91
C PHE A 570 2.77 -11.86 -10.12
N LEU A 571 2.87 -10.57 -10.45
CA LEU A 571 3.75 -9.63 -9.75
C LEU A 571 3.27 -9.34 -8.32
N THR A 572 1.97 -9.16 -8.11
CA THR A 572 1.38 -8.92 -6.79
C THR A 572 1.48 -10.15 -5.88
N ALA A 573 1.43 -11.37 -6.43
CA ALA A 573 1.56 -12.59 -5.66
C ALA A 573 2.94 -12.72 -4.97
N PHE A 574 3.99 -12.16 -5.57
CA PHE A 574 5.30 -12.02 -4.90
C PHE A 574 5.34 -10.83 -3.94
N GLY A 575 4.70 -9.72 -4.33
CA GLY A 575 4.73 -8.46 -3.56
C GLY A 575 5.36 -7.29 -4.32
N ILE A 576 5.60 -7.41 -5.63
CA ILE A 576 6.08 -6.32 -6.48
C ILE A 576 5.07 -5.17 -6.47
N ARG A 577 5.48 -3.96 -6.11
CA ARG A 577 4.61 -2.80 -5.85
C ARG A 577 4.23 -2.04 -7.13
N ASN A 578 5.11 -2.02 -8.12
CA ASN A 578 4.98 -1.42 -9.44
C ASN A 578 4.30 -2.36 -10.45
N TYR A 579 3.57 -3.37 -9.96
CA TYR A 579 2.97 -4.43 -10.78
C TYR A 579 2.19 -3.89 -11.98
N GLY A 580 1.39 -2.84 -11.79
CA GLY A 580 0.61 -2.25 -12.87
C GLY A 580 1.47 -1.64 -13.97
N LYS A 581 2.50 -0.87 -13.61
CA LYS A 581 3.43 -0.22 -14.55
C LYS A 581 4.26 -1.24 -15.31
N ILE A 582 4.80 -2.22 -14.59
CA ILE A 582 5.63 -3.29 -15.13
C ILE A 582 4.82 -4.11 -16.12
N THR A 583 3.59 -4.47 -15.76
CA THR A 583 2.70 -5.26 -16.60
C THR A 583 2.32 -4.52 -17.89
N VAL A 584 1.95 -3.23 -17.80
CA VAL A 584 1.67 -2.43 -19.01
C VAL A 584 2.90 -2.35 -19.92
N ARG A 585 4.09 -2.10 -19.36
CA ARG A 585 5.33 -2.05 -20.16
C ARG A 585 5.65 -3.38 -20.83
N ALA A 586 5.44 -4.48 -20.13
CA ALA A 586 5.61 -5.81 -20.69
C ALA A 586 4.61 -6.07 -21.85
N LEU A 587 3.33 -5.71 -21.69
CA LEU A 587 2.29 -5.86 -22.72
C LEU A 587 2.53 -4.98 -23.94
N GLU A 588 2.98 -3.75 -23.71
CA GLU A 588 3.31 -2.81 -24.79
C GLU A 588 4.66 -3.12 -25.46
N ASN A 589 5.29 -4.24 -25.08
CA ASN A 589 6.57 -4.68 -25.64
C ASN A 589 7.68 -3.64 -25.44
N TYR A 590 7.62 -2.87 -24.35
CA TYR A 590 8.50 -1.71 -24.09
C TYR A 590 10.00 -2.10 -24.08
N TYR A 591 10.30 -3.33 -23.66
CA TYR A 591 11.66 -3.88 -23.59
C TYR A 591 12.08 -4.70 -24.83
N ALA A 592 11.39 -4.52 -25.97
CA ALA A 592 11.68 -5.26 -27.20
C ALA A 592 13.13 -5.05 -27.69
N ASP A 593 13.66 -3.82 -27.57
CA ASP A 593 15.03 -3.51 -28.01
C ASP A 593 16.08 -4.30 -27.20
N THR A 594 15.87 -4.46 -25.89
CA THR A 594 16.70 -5.30 -25.02
C THR A 594 16.65 -6.78 -25.43
N ARG A 595 15.45 -7.29 -25.76
CA ARG A 595 15.33 -8.67 -26.27
C ARG A 595 16.00 -8.85 -27.63
N ALA A 596 15.87 -7.87 -28.53
CA ALA A 596 16.54 -7.89 -29.81
C ALA A 596 18.07 -7.87 -29.66
N ASP A 597 18.61 -7.06 -28.75
CA ASP A 597 20.04 -7.05 -28.40
C ASP A 597 20.49 -8.42 -27.86
N THR A 598 19.70 -9.09 -27.02
CA THR A 598 20.01 -10.45 -26.57
C THR A 598 20.08 -11.45 -27.73
N ALA A 599 19.13 -11.39 -28.66
CA ALA A 599 19.14 -12.26 -29.84
C ALA A 599 20.33 -11.97 -30.77
N ASP A 600 20.70 -10.70 -30.95
CA ASP A 600 21.85 -10.30 -31.76
C ASP A 600 23.17 -10.80 -31.16
N VAL A 601 23.36 -10.65 -29.83
CA VAL A 601 24.56 -11.16 -29.13
C VAL A 601 24.61 -12.69 -29.19
N ALA A 602 23.49 -13.37 -28.96
CA ALA A 602 23.42 -14.83 -29.07
C ALA A 602 23.80 -15.31 -30.47
N ALA A 603 23.30 -14.65 -31.52
CA ALA A 603 23.62 -14.96 -32.91
C ALA A 603 25.09 -14.68 -33.26
N GLU A 604 25.67 -13.60 -32.76
CA GLU A 604 27.09 -13.26 -32.96
C GLU A 604 28.02 -14.34 -32.41
N HIS A 605 27.68 -14.89 -31.24
CA HIS A 605 28.48 -15.90 -30.57
C HIS A 605 28.09 -17.34 -30.94
N GLY A 606 26.97 -17.55 -31.64
CA GLY A 606 26.51 -18.88 -32.04
C GLY A 606 25.86 -19.68 -30.92
N ILE A 607 25.19 -19.00 -29.99
CA ILE A 607 24.42 -19.59 -28.91
C ILE A 607 23.09 -20.14 -29.50
N PRO A 608 22.79 -21.44 -29.35
CA PRO A 608 21.55 -22.05 -29.81
C PRO A 608 20.37 -21.64 -28.92
N GLU A 609 19.20 -21.50 -29.52
CA GLU A 609 17.95 -21.29 -28.79
C GLU A 609 17.61 -22.51 -27.92
N GLY A 610 17.08 -22.26 -26.72
CA GLY A 610 16.58 -23.29 -25.80
C GLY A 610 17.62 -24.02 -24.96
N ILE A 611 18.91 -23.67 -25.05
CA ILE A 611 19.96 -24.25 -24.20
C ILE A 611 20.61 -23.14 -23.36
N PRO A 612 20.48 -23.18 -22.02
CA PRO A 612 21.13 -22.22 -21.14
C PRO A 612 22.64 -22.18 -21.30
N CYS A 613 23.19 -20.96 -21.34
CA CYS A 613 24.57 -20.73 -21.72
C CYS A 613 25.18 -19.58 -20.91
N ILE A 614 26.45 -19.72 -20.55
CA ILE A 614 27.24 -18.66 -19.92
C ILE A 614 28.30 -18.20 -20.93
N LEU A 615 28.30 -16.90 -21.26
CA LEU A 615 29.28 -16.25 -22.13
C LEU A 615 30.19 -15.35 -21.29
N LEU A 616 31.50 -15.56 -21.36
CA LEU A 616 32.52 -14.78 -20.65
C LEU A 616 33.76 -14.63 -21.54
N ASP A 617 34.24 -13.40 -21.72
CA ASP A 617 35.38 -13.06 -22.59
C ASP A 617 35.29 -13.61 -24.04
N GLY A 618 34.06 -13.67 -24.57
CA GLY A 618 33.78 -14.14 -25.93
C GLY A 618 33.78 -15.67 -26.10
N ASP A 619 34.13 -16.41 -25.06
CA ASP A 619 33.99 -17.86 -24.96
C ASP A 619 32.69 -18.23 -24.24
N MET A 620 32.09 -19.36 -24.60
CA MET A 620 30.85 -19.83 -23.99
C MET A 620 30.99 -21.23 -23.37
N THR A 621 30.21 -21.50 -22.33
CA THR A 621 29.99 -22.84 -21.77
C THR A 621 28.51 -23.09 -21.54
N TRP A 622 28.10 -24.35 -21.53
CA TRP A 622 26.73 -24.77 -21.23
C TRP A 622 26.58 -25.00 -19.74
N VAL A 623 25.34 -25.02 -19.28
CA VAL A 623 24.99 -25.53 -17.95
C VAL A 623 24.28 -26.86 -18.15
N ASP A 624 25.00 -27.99 -18.02
CA ASP A 624 24.44 -29.34 -18.18
C ASP A 624 24.27 -30.00 -16.79
N ARG A 625 23.08 -30.54 -16.54
CA ARG A 625 22.73 -31.22 -15.28
C ARG A 625 23.39 -32.61 -15.17
N ASP A 626 23.73 -33.25 -16.27
CA ASP A 626 24.10 -34.67 -16.32
C ASP A 626 25.58 -34.96 -16.00
N ASP A 627 26.41 -33.94 -15.75
CA ASP A 627 27.81 -34.11 -15.33
C ASP A 627 28.14 -33.39 -14.00
N PRO A 628 28.20 -34.09 -12.85
CA PRO A 628 28.57 -33.49 -11.57
C PRO A 628 30.04 -33.00 -11.50
N HIS A 629 30.87 -33.26 -12.52
CA HIS A 629 32.18 -32.61 -12.67
C HIS A 629 32.09 -31.18 -13.24
N GLU A 630 30.94 -30.77 -13.80
CA GLU A 630 30.78 -29.45 -14.40
C GLU A 630 30.78 -28.28 -13.42
N ARG A 631 30.55 -28.46 -12.10
CA ARG A 631 30.70 -27.35 -11.14
C ARG A 631 32.17 -26.98 -10.91
N ASP A 632 33.02 -27.99 -10.69
CA ASP A 632 34.47 -27.79 -10.60
C ASP A 632 35.04 -27.33 -11.97
N ASP A 633 34.47 -27.82 -13.07
CA ASP A 633 34.86 -27.39 -14.42
C ASP A 633 34.35 -25.99 -14.77
N LEU A 634 33.18 -25.55 -14.28
CA LEU A 634 32.65 -24.20 -14.45
C LEU A 634 33.48 -23.21 -13.64
N ASP A 635 33.82 -23.54 -12.40
CA ASP A 635 34.69 -22.70 -11.59
C ASP A 635 36.08 -22.57 -12.23
N ALA A 636 36.66 -23.68 -12.71
CA ALA A 636 37.91 -23.66 -13.44
C ALA A 636 37.81 -22.87 -14.75
N TRP A 637 36.73 -23.04 -15.51
CA TRP A 637 36.47 -22.35 -16.77
C TRP A 637 36.33 -20.84 -16.58
N ILE A 638 35.62 -20.40 -15.53
CA ILE A 638 35.50 -18.99 -15.15
C ILE A 638 36.89 -18.47 -14.75
N ARG A 639 37.60 -19.16 -13.85
CA ARG A 639 38.93 -18.73 -13.38
C ARG A 639 40.00 -18.67 -14.47
N GLU A 640 39.86 -19.43 -15.56
CA GLU A 640 40.73 -19.33 -16.73
C GLU A 640 40.49 -18.06 -17.57
N ARG A 641 39.34 -17.41 -17.38
CA ARG A 641 38.84 -16.26 -18.16
C ARG A 641 38.76 -14.96 -17.37
N LEU A 642 38.89 -15.02 -16.05
CA LEU A 642 39.19 -13.89 -15.17
C LEU A 642 40.68 -13.54 -15.24
#